data_AF-A0A840C8V2-F1
#
_entry.id   AF-A0A840C8V2-F1
#
_cell.length_a   1.000
_cell.length_b   1.000
_cell.length_c   1.000
_cell.angle_alpha   90.00
_cell.angle_beta   90.00
_cell.angle_gamma   90.00
#
_symmetry.space_group_name_H-M   'P 1'
#
loop_
_entity.id
_entity.type
_entity.pdbx_description
1 polymer ?
#
loop_
_entity_poly.entity_id
_entity_poly.type
_entity_poly.pdbx_seq_one_letter_code
_entity_poly.pdbx_strand_id
1 'polypeptide(L)'
;MNAGREQAGVADRRLLPTALFGVAALAAFGAAVAGGGTPDKGTWFALCVLLGCTLGFAFARLDAPRAGALTALLFAGGAAQLLVTDPGWYQFIHLSPDGIAEACLFALIAAQGVLSLLAVVMVAGRDRLQKVIGAFGLFRLVSLFVLSGLFTVSIMGFMWRGDYLGYLLHLVAGGIFAGIGLLNVLAIVTSPDLPQLAPGPRMAERLSHAVPVVAPLVLFMAAVALSWLAFEGIPIVEDETAYLFQAHTFAGGAVMAPPLPAGTAPAFEYYLLQPDGRGWYAVTAPGWPAVLAIGVLLGAPTLINPLLGGLSVWLGHGFWKRVGGRGQADLAALLMAASPWLLGMSASLMTHPLCLALTLGAWLLLAIARDRADSGATGVTALAFAAGLFMGWLFLTRALEGVLLGGLSGIWLLWRFGQRRRYGPVFGYALGCIATGALLFPYNMVFTGHPLATPQTVYLAALWGAGANAFGFGKDIGPPGGWGTLDLWHGHSFAEGLINLTNGLGSLNFELFGWTCGSLILIWCYLLWARPQRPDRLMLIVAASVVGLHFFYWFTATFYIGPRYWFGAFFAFVILSVAGASGVIDRLQGAGFAVARHRIVTAIVICCLFGGIVTTSWRGGERYSTRAGLGRLIAAYQMPEAPEIGPEGAIVFLPCQELAEAAMYRNDPYLRPGRTIYALDRGAAGNEALLGAFPDRTPVVATTLRRECSE
;
A
#
# COMPACT_ATOMS: atom_id res chain seq x y z
N MET A 1 41.65 7.51 -27.12
CA MET A 1 41.22 6.82 -25.88
C MET A 1 41.37 7.64 -24.59
N ASN A 2 42.04 8.82 -24.58
CA ASN A 2 42.21 9.61 -23.35
C ASN A 2 41.09 10.64 -23.04
N ALA A 3 40.35 11.14 -24.04
CA ALA A 3 39.27 12.11 -23.81
C ALA A 3 38.05 11.57 -23.03
N GLY A 4 37.82 10.25 -23.04
CA GLY A 4 36.71 9.61 -22.33
C GLY A 4 36.95 9.34 -20.84
N ARG A 5 38.20 9.42 -20.36
CA ARG A 5 38.53 9.27 -18.92
C ARG A 5 38.41 10.59 -18.16
N GLU A 6 38.71 11.72 -18.78
CA GLU A 6 38.54 13.05 -18.16
C GLU A 6 37.06 13.43 -17.99
N GLN A 7 36.20 13.17 -18.99
CA GLN A 7 34.76 13.47 -18.85
C GLN A 7 34.07 12.65 -17.75
N ALA A 8 34.50 11.41 -17.51
CA ALA A 8 33.97 10.58 -16.43
C ALA A 8 34.37 11.09 -15.03
N GLY A 9 35.60 11.59 -14.87
CA GLY A 9 36.08 12.17 -13.61
C GLY A 9 35.51 13.55 -13.28
N VAL A 10 35.11 14.33 -14.30
CA VAL A 10 34.47 15.64 -14.12
C VAL A 10 32.99 15.51 -13.73
N ALA A 11 32.27 14.50 -14.24
CA ALA A 11 30.89 14.21 -13.84
C ALA A 11 30.81 13.80 -12.35
N ASP A 12 31.73 12.97 -11.87
CA ASP A 12 31.80 12.54 -10.45
C ASP A 12 32.09 13.71 -9.49
N ARG A 13 32.91 14.70 -9.89
CA ARG A 13 33.21 15.89 -9.06
C ARG A 13 32.06 16.92 -9.00
N ARG A 14 31.18 16.96 -9.99
CA ARG A 14 30.00 17.86 -10.01
C ARG A 14 28.80 17.34 -9.22
N LEU A 15 28.78 16.04 -8.90
CA LEU A 15 27.73 15.40 -8.10
C LEU A 15 27.89 15.66 -6.60
N LEU A 16 29.10 15.92 -6.10
CA LEU A 16 29.38 16.05 -4.67
C LEU A 16 28.63 17.21 -3.97
N PRO A 17 28.61 18.46 -4.49
CA PRO A 17 27.89 19.57 -3.85
C PRO A 17 26.37 19.37 -3.90
N THR A 18 25.90 18.76 -4.99
CA THR A 18 24.50 18.44 -5.26
C THR A 18 23.98 17.32 -4.36
N ALA A 19 24.81 16.29 -4.14
CA ALA A 19 24.56 15.23 -3.19
C ALA A 19 24.59 15.76 -1.75
N LEU A 20 25.52 16.67 -1.41
CA LEU A 20 25.57 17.32 -0.10
C LEU A 20 24.34 18.19 0.18
N PHE A 21 23.84 18.94 -0.81
CA PHE A 21 22.61 19.73 -0.67
C PHE A 21 21.36 18.84 -0.64
N GLY A 22 21.32 17.78 -1.45
CA GLY A 22 20.24 16.78 -1.42
C GLY A 22 20.20 16.00 -0.10
N VAL A 23 21.36 15.63 0.45
CA VAL A 23 21.50 15.03 1.78
C VAL A 23 21.11 16.03 2.87
N ALA A 24 21.47 17.31 2.74
CA ALA A 24 21.04 18.34 3.69
C ALA A 24 19.53 18.59 3.63
N ALA A 25 18.90 18.55 2.46
CA ALA A 25 17.46 18.69 2.30
C ALA A 25 16.69 17.45 2.78
N LEU A 26 17.22 16.25 2.53
CA LEU A 26 16.72 14.98 3.09
C LEU A 26 16.93 14.91 4.60
N ALA A 27 18.04 15.45 5.12
CA ALA A 27 18.32 15.54 6.55
C ALA A 27 17.45 16.62 7.22
N ALA A 28 17.16 17.74 6.54
CA ALA A 28 16.23 18.75 7.02
C ALA A 28 14.79 18.23 7.01
N PHE A 29 14.40 17.49 5.97
CA PHE A 29 13.13 16.76 5.93
C PHE A 29 13.08 15.71 7.05
N GLY A 30 14.13 14.91 7.20
CA GLY A 30 14.26 13.93 8.28
C GLY A 30 14.25 14.57 9.67
N ALA A 31 14.85 15.75 9.86
CA ALA A 31 14.88 16.49 11.12
C ALA A 31 13.53 17.15 11.44
N ALA A 32 12.85 17.71 10.43
CA ALA A 32 11.49 18.25 10.58
C ALA A 32 10.48 17.15 10.96
N VAL A 33 10.71 15.92 10.47
CA VAL A 33 9.89 14.75 10.81
C VAL A 33 10.34 14.09 12.12
N ALA A 34 11.63 14.14 12.47
CA ALA A 34 12.17 13.59 13.72
C ALA A 34 11.89 14.45 14.97
N GLY A 35 11.40 15.69 14.80
CA GLY A 35 10.99 16.58 15.89
C GLY A 35 9.75 16.15 16.68
N GLY A 36 9.25 14.93 16.49
CA GLY A 36 8.17 14.34 17.30
C GLY A 36 6.76 14.80 16.91
N GLY A 37 6.58 15.42 15.75
CA GLY A 37 5.28 15.79 15.22
C GLY A 37 5.30 15.84 13.70
N THR A 38 4.16 15.56 13.06
CA THR A 38 4.00 15.78 11.63
C THR A 38 4.11 17.27 11.34
N PRO A 39 5.02 17.73 10.45
CA PRO A 39 5.16 19.15 10.14
C PRO A 39 3.80 19.71 9.70
N ASP A 40 3.49 20.94 10.12
CA ASP A 40 2.28 21.60 9.66
C ASP A 40 2.27 21.70 8.11
N LYS A 41 1.07 21.83 7.54
CA LYS A 41 0.85 21.85 6.08
C LYS A 41 1.74 22.86 5.35
N GLY A 42 1.98 24.03 5.94
CA GLY A 42 2.81 25.07 5.35
C GLY A 42 4.29 24.67 5.32
N THR A 43 4.80 24.14 6.44
CA THR A 43 6.17 23.62 6.53
C THR A 43 6.38 22.45 5.58
N TRP A 44 5.46 21.49 5.52
CA TRP A 44 5.52 20.36 4.58
C TRP A 44 5.58 20.83 3.12
N PHE A 45 4.73 21.80 2.74
CA PHE A 45 4.72 22.35 1.40
C PHE A 45 6.02 23.07 1.05
N ALA A 46 6.53 23.90 1.96
CA ALA A 46 7.81 24.60 1.77
C ALA A 46 8.98 23.61 1.58
N LEU A 47 9.00 22.51 2.32
CA LEU A 47 10.00 21.44 2.16
C LEU A 47 9.88 20.74 0.80
N CYS A 48 8.66 20.46 0.33
CA CYS A 48 8.44 19.86 -1.01
C CYS A 48 8.93 20.80 -2.12
N VAL A 49 8.66 22.09 -2.02
CA VAL A 49 9.14 23.11 -2.96
C VAL A 49 10.67 23.20 -2.91
N LEU A 50 11.27 23.24 -1.71
CA LEU A 50 12.73 23.28 -1.54
C LEU A 50 13.41 22.06 -2.16
N LEU A 51 12.86 20.86 -1.95
CA LEU A 51 13.35 19.62 -2.56
C LEU A 51 13.21 19.64 -4.09
N GLY A 52 12.08 20.11 -4.60
CA GLY A 52 11.88 20.31 -6.04
C GLY A 52 12.91 21.27 -6.65
N CYS A 53 13.14 22.42 -6.01
CA CYS A 53 14.15 23.39 -6.42
C CYS A 53 15.58 22.84 -6.32
N THR A 54 15.86 22.04 -5.30
CA THR A 54 17.14 21.33 -5.13
C THR A 54 17.41 20.40 -6.29
N LEU A 55 16.44 19.55 -6.64
CA LEU A 55 16.52 18.65 -7.78
C LEU A 55 16.61 19.44 -9.10
N GLY A 56 15.90 20.55 -9.21
CA GLY A 56 16.00 21.45 -10.36
C GLY A 56 17.41 22.03 -10.53
N PHE A 57 18.01 22.51 -9.45
CA PHE A 57 19.38 23.01 -9.44
C PHE A 57 20.40 21.90 -9.73
N ALA A 58 20.18 20.71 -9.18
CA ALA A 58 20.96 19.51 -9.48
C ALA A 58 21.00 19.22 -10.98
N PHE A 59 19.83 19.25 -11.63
CA PHE A 59 19.72 18.98 -13.07
C PHE A 59 20.38 20.08 -13.89
N ALA A 60 20.26 21.35 -13.47
CA ALA A 60 20.98 22.45 -14.10
C ALA A 60 22.51 22.28 -14.04
N ARG A 61 23.06 21.73 -12.95
CA ARG A 61 24.50 21.39 -12.83
C ARG A 61 24.92 20.20 -13.71
N LEU A 62 23.96 19.39 -14.14
CA LEU A 62 24.12 18.30 -15.11
C LEU A 62 23.73 18.75 -16.54
N ASP A 63 23.84 20.06 -16.80
CA ASP A 63 23.57 20.73 -18.07
C ASP A 63 22.10 20.71 -18.54
N ALA A 64 21.16 20.26 -17.70
CA ALA A 64 19.73 20.11 -18.00
C ALA A 64 18.80 21.09 -17.24
N PRO A 65 18.98 22.43 -17.39
CA PRO A 65 18.24 23.43 -16.62
C PRO A 65 16.73 23.47 -16.93
N ARG A 66 16.29 23.15 -18.15
CA ARG A 66 14.86 23.16 -18.50
C ARG A 66 14.14 21.98 -17.88
N ALA A 67 14.73 20.79 -17.99
CA ALA A 67 14.24 19.60 -17.29
C ALA A 67 14.21 19.82 -15.77
N GLY A 68 15.24 20.49 -15.22
CA GLY A 68 15.30 20.89 -13.82
C GLY A 68 14.16 21.81 -13.40
N ALA A 69 13.91 22.89 -14.14
CA ALA A 69 12.82 23.83 -13.85
C ALA A 69 11.44 23.16 -13.92
N LEU A 70 11.21 22.31 -14.92
CA LEU A 70 9.95 21.57 -15.07
C LEU A 70 9.75 20.52 -13.96
N THR A 71 10.83 19.97 -13.41
CA THR A 71 10.80 19.06 -12.26
C THR A 71 10.47 19.82 -10.98
N ALA A 72 11.08 20.99 -10.74
CA ALA A 72 10.73 21.85 -9.62
C ALA A 72 9.25 22.28 -9.67
N LEU A 73 8.76 22.61 -10.87
CA LEU A 73 7.36 22.94 -11.13
C LEU A 73 6.41 21.77 -10.82
N LEU A 74 6.81 20.54 -11.16
CA LEU A 74 6.04 19.33 -10.82
C LEU A 74 5.90 19.16 -9.31
N PHE A 75 6.99 19.34 -8.56
CA PHE A 75 6.98 19.23 -7.10
C PHE A 75 6.12 20.32 -6.45
N ALA A 76 6.30 21.58 -6.86
CA ALA A 76 5.57 22.71 -6.31
C ALA A 76 4.07 22.64 -6.63
N GLY A 77 3.70 22.44 -7.89
CA GLY A 77 2.31 22.37 -8.32
C GLY A 77 1.61 21.09 -7.84
N GLY A 78 2.30 19.95 -7.83
CA GLY A 78 1.77 18.70 -7.29
C GLY A 78 1.55 18.74 -5.77
N ALA A 79 2.46 19.38 -5.02
CA ALA A 79 2.25 19.58 -3.58
C ALA A 79 1.08 20.55 -3.31
N ALA A 80 0.93 21.61 -4.12
CA ALA A 80 -0.22 22.51 -4.03
C ALA A 80 -1.54 21.79 -4.31
N GLN A 81 -1.57 20.89 -5.31
CA GLN A 81 -2.72 20.04 -5.60
C GLN A 81 -3.11 19.18 -4.40
N LEU A 82 -2.14 18.58 -3.70
CA LEU A 82 -2.42 17.77 -2.51
C LEU A 82 -2.93 18.61 -1.33
N LEU A 83 -2.47 19.86 -1.16
CA LEU A 83 -2.97 20.74 -0.10
C LEU A 83 -4.43 21.16 -0.29
N VAL A 84 -4.91 21.29 -1.54
CA VAL A 84 -6.32 21.58 -1.85
C VAL A 84 -7.17 20.32 -1.99
N THR A 85 -6.62 19.14 -1.67
CA THR A 85 -7.30 17.86 -1.70
C THR A 85 -7.44 17.33 -0.27
N ASP A 86 -8.63 16.86 0.11
CA ASP A 86 -8.88 16.27 1.42
C ASP A 86 -8.07 14.97 1.61
N PRO A 87 -7.32 14.82 2.72
CA PRO A 87 -6.53 13.63 3.01
C PRO A 87 -7.34 12.41 3.48
N GLY A 88 -8.63 12.58 3.73
CA GLY A 88 -9.58 11.61 4.28
C GLY A 88 -9.88 10.41 3.37
N TRP A 89 -10.99 9.73 3.68
CA TRP A 89 -11.32 8.42 3.11
C TRP A 89 -11.76 8.53 1.65
N TYR A 90 -12.54 9.58 1.37
CA TYR A 90 -12.96 9.98 0.04
C TYR A 90 -12.38 11.35 -0.22
N GLN A 91 -11.47 11.43 -1.18
CA GLN A 91 -10.79 12.67 -1.49
C GLN A 91 -11.79 13.65 -2.11
N PHE A 92 -12.00 14.78 -1.43
CA PHE A 92 -12.70 15.94 -1.96
C PHE A 92 -11.67 16.99 -2.38
N ILE A 93 -12.06 17.87 -3.29
CA ILE A 93 -11.21 18.97 -3.76
C ILE A 93 -11.86 20.24 -3.23
N HIS A 94 -11.09 21.13 -2.61
CA HIS A 94 -11.58 22.42 -2.13
C HIS A 94 -11.88 23.33 -3.33
N LEU A 95 -13.04 23.20 -3.96
CA LEU A 95 -13.37 23.91 -5.21
C LEU A 95 -13.44 25.43 -5.03
N SER A 96 -13.73 25.90 -3.82
CA SER A 96 -13.74 27.32 -3.46
C SER A 96 -12.58 27.60 -2.50
N PRO A 97 -11.65 28.52 -2.84
CA PRO A 97 -10.54 28.84 -1.94
C PRO A 97 -11.01 29.53 -0.67
N ASP A 98 -10.62 29.01 0.49
CA ASP A 98 -10.94 29.58 1.82
C ASP A 98 -9.90 30.64 2.25
N GLY A 99 -9.61 31.58 1.35
CA GLY A 99 -8.73 32.72 1.60
C GLY A 99 -7.52 32.82 0.66
N ILE A 100 -6.62 33.77 0.98
CA ILE A 100 -5.49 34.13 0.11
C ILE A 100 -4.50 32.97 -0.06
N ALA A 101 -4.27 32.18 0.99
CA ALA A 101 -3.32 31.07 0.94
C ALA A 101 -3.74 30.01 -0.08
N GLU A 102 -5.00 29.54 -0.02
CA GLU A 102 -5.52 28.57 -0.99
C GLU A 102 -5.61 29.17 -2.41
N ALA A 103 -6.00 30.45 -2.53
CA ALA A 103 -5.99 31.13 -3.83
C ALA A 103 -4.60 31.14 -4.48
N CYS A 104 -3.54 31.33 -3.70
CA CYS A 104 -2.15 31.21 -4.16
C CYS A 104 -1.80 29.78 -4.61
N LEU A 105 -2.31 28.75 -3.94
CA LEU A 105 -2.11 27.35 -4.36
C LEU A 105 -2.78 27.08 -5.71
N PHE A 106 -4.02 27.54 -5.90
CA PHE A 106 -4.71 27.45 -7.19
C PHE A 106 -3.97 28.21 -8.31
N ALA A 107 -3.46 29.41 -8.02
CA ALA A 107 -2.65 30.17 -8.96
C ALA A 107 -1.37 29.42 -9.35
N LEU A 108 -0.73 28.72 -8.41
CA LEU A 108 0.45 27.89 -8.68
C LEU A 108 0.12 26.67 -9.55
N ILE A 109 -1.00 26.00 -9.31
CA ILE A 109 -1.48 24.88 -10.15
C ILE A 109 -1.79 25.37 -11.58
N ALA A 110 -2.44 26.53 -11.72
CA ALA A 110 -2.70 27.14 -13.01
C ALA A 110 -1.40 27.53 -13.73
N ALA A 111 -0.43 28.12 -13.00
CA ALA A 111 0.89 28.44 -13.53
C ALA A 111 1.63 27.18 -14.00
N GLN A 112 1.55 26.07 -13.26
CA GLN A 112 2.09 24.78 -13.69
C GLN A 112 1.52 24.36 -15.05
N GLY A 113 0.20 24.45 -15.24
CA GLY A 113 -0.47 24.12 -16.49
C GLY A 113 0.01 25.01 -17.65
N VAL A 114 0.00 26.33 -17.46
CA VAL A 114 0.40 27.30 -18.49
C VAL A 114 1.87 27.14 -18.88
N LEU A 115 2.78 27.07 -17.91
CA LEU A 115 4.22 26.93 -18.17
C LEU A 115 4.54 25.60 -18.85
N SER A 116 3.87 24.51 -18.47
CA SER A 116 4.03 23.20 -19.10
C SER A 116 3.51 23.22 -20.55
N LEU A 117 2.37 23.86 -20.80
CA LEU A 117 1.84 24.04 -22.15
C LEU A 117 2.82 24.81 -23.04
N LEU A 118 3.32 25.95 -22.55
CA LEU A 118 4.29 26.77 -23.26
C LEU A 118 5.57 25.98 -23.55
N ALA A 119 6.08 25.21 -22.58
CA ALA A 119 7.25 24.36 -22.78
C ALA A 119 7.04 23.31 -23.87
N VAL A 120 5.88 22.64 -23.88
CA VAL A 120 5.53 21.68 -24.94
C VAL A 120 5.43 22.38 -26.29
N VAL A 121 4.69 23.50 -26.40
CA VAL A 121 4.49 24.23 -27.65
C VAL A 121 5.80 24.78 -28.23
N MET A 122 6.69 25.30 -27.38
CA MET A 122 8.00 25.82 -27.83
C MET A 122 8.93 24.74 -28.38
N VAL A 123 8.74 23.48 -27.97
CA VAL A 123 9.60 22.34 -28.38
C VAL A 123 8.94 21.45 -29.43
N ALA A 124 7.61 21.40 -29.43
CA ALA A 124 6.79 20.63 -30.35
C ALA A 124 6.56 21.44 -31.64
N GLY A 125 7.49 21.33 -32.59
CA GLY A 125 7.22 21.74 -33.97
C GLY A 125 6.07 20.92 -34.58
N ARG A 126 5.38 21.48 -35.59
CA ARG A 126 4.25 20.83 -36.29
C ARG A 126 4.58 19.40 -36.73
N ASP A 127 5.77 19.18 -37.28
CA ASP A 127 6.21 17.87 -37.77
C ASP A 127 6.35 16.83 -36.64
N ARG A 128 6.84 17.23 -35.47
CA ARG A 128 6.95 16.33 -34.30
C ARG A 128 5.57 15.96 -33.78
N LEU A 129 4.66 16.94 -33.71
CA LEU A 129 3.28 16.70 -33.28
C LEU A 129 2.57 15.73 -34.24
N GLN A 130 2.72 15.93 -35.55
CA GLN A 130 2.18 15.01 -36.56
C GLN A 130 2.76 13.60 -36.43
N LYS A 131 4.07 13.46 -36.18
CA LYS A 131 4.69 12.15 -35.93
C LYS A 131 4.13 11.47 -34.68
N VAL A 132 3.94 12.20 -33.58
CA VAL A 132 3.33 11.67 -32.35
C VAL A 132 1.88 11.25 -32.61
N ILE A 133 1.07 12.11 -33.22
CA ILE A 133 -0.32 11.79 -33.57
C ILE A 133 -0.39 10.57 -34.49
N GLY A 134 0.50 10.47 -35.48
CA GLY A 134 0.60 9.30 -36.36
C GLY A 134 0.99 8.02 -35.63
N ALA A 135 1.92 8.09 -34.67
CA ALA A 135 2.41 6.92 -33.93
C ALA A 135 1.39 6.36 -32.91
N PHE A 136 0.65 7.26 -32.26
CA PHE A 136 -0.25 6.92 -31.16
C PHE A 136 -1.73 6.84 -31.59
N GLY A 137 -2.10 7.58 -32.63
CA GLY A 137 -3.47 7.74 -33.11
C GLY A 137 -4.26 8.74 -32.27
N LEU A 138 -4.92 9.72 -32.92
CA LEU A 138 -5.66 10.78 -32.24
C LEU A 138 -6.73 10.23 -31.28
N PHE A 139 -7.54 9.27 -31.74
CA PHE A 139 -8.59 8.66 -30.92
C PHE A 139 -8.03 8.06 -29.62
N ARG A 140 -6.93 7.30 -29.70
CA ARG A 140 -6.32 6.69 -28.51
C ARG A 140 -5.68 7.72 -27.58
N LEU A 141 -5.13 8.81 -28.12
CA LEU A 141 -4.64 9.92 -27.29
C LEU A 141 -5.79 10.60 -26.53
N VAL A 142 -6.93 10.84 -27.19
CA VAL A 142 -8.14 11.34 -26.54
C VAL A 142 -8.65 10.35 -25.49
N SER A 143 -8.67 9.05 -25.80
CA SER A 143 -9.05 8.02 -24.82
C SER A 143 -8.15 8.01 -23.60
N LEU A 144 -6.82 8.16 -23.76
CA LEU A 144 -5.90 8.25 -22.63
C LEU A 144 -6.27 9.44 -21.74
N PHE A 145 -6.48 10.62 -22.32
CA PHE A 145 -6.84 11.82 -21.56
C PHE A 145 -8.15 11.64 -20.79
N VAL A 146 -9.18 11.08 -21.42
CA VAL A 146 -10.46 10.76 -20.77
C VAL A 146 -10.24 9.76 -19.62
N LEU A 147 -9.54 8.65 -19.87
CA LEU A 147 -9.25 7.62 -18.86
C LEU A 147 -8.40 8.11 -17.69
N SER A 148 -7.53 9.10 -17.92
CA SER A 148 -6.73 9.75 -16.87
C SER A 148 -7.53 10.70 -15.99
N GLY A 149 -8.61 11.29 -16.53
CA GLY A 149 -9.54 12.10 -15.74
C GLY A 149 -10.61 11.28 -15.01
N LEU A 150 -11.01 10.14 -15.61
CA LEU A 150 -11.85 9.15 -14.97
C LEU A 150 -11.10 8.57 -13.76
N PHE A 151 -11.80 8.36 -12.65
CA PHE A 151 -11.23 7.82 -11.40
C PHE A 151 -10.20 8.73 -10.72
N THR A 152 -10.29 10.05 -10.89
CA THR A 152 -9.50 11.02 -10.12
C THR A 152 -10.10 11.30 -8.74
N VAL A 153 -11.39 11.00 -8.55
CA VAL A 153 -12.15 11.25 -7.32
C VAL A 153 -12.98 10.02 -6.97
N SER A 154 -13.10 9.73 -5.67
CA SER A 154 -13.96 8.65 -5.18
C SER A 154 -15.43 9.04 -5.31
N ILE A 155 -16.23 8.13 -5.88
CA ILE A 155 -17.67 8.30 -6.02
C ILE A 155 -18.43 8.10 -4.70
N MET A 156 -17.86 7.36 -3.75
CA MET A 156 -18.57 6.81 -2.59
C MET A 156 -19.16 7.90 -1.67
N GLY A 157 -18.35 8.90 -1.32
CA GLY A 157 -18.77 9.99 -0.43
C GLY A 157 -19.87 10.88 -1.01
N PHE A 158 -20.01 10.94 -2.34
CA PHE A 158 -21.07 11.70 -3.01
C PHE A 158 -22.37 10.90 -3.14
N MET A 159 -22.25 9.60 -3.45
CA MET A 159 -23.40 8.70 -3.55
C MET A 159 -24.16 8.61 -2.23
N TRP A 160 -23.43 8.51 -1.12
CA TRP A 160 -24.01 8.53 0.23
C TRP A 160 -24.86 9.77 0.49
N ARG A 161 -24.45 10.94 -0.03
CA ARG A 161 -25.16 12.21 0.14
C ARG A 161 -26.20 12.50 -0.95
N GLY A 162 -26.30 11.66 -1.97
CA GLY A 162 -27.11 11.94 -3.17
C GLY A 162 -26.60 13.12 -4.01
N ASP A 163 -25.33 13.52 -3.85
CA ASP A 163 -24.75 14.73 -4.47
C ASP A 163 -24.04 14.41 -5.80
N TYR A 164 -24.84 14.10 -6.83
CA TYR A 164 -24.32 13.75 -8.16
C TYR A 164 -23.65 14.93 -8.87
N LEU A 165 -24.16 16.15 -8.67
CA LEU A 165 -23.57 17.35 -9.28
C LEU A 165 -22.22 17.66 -8.66
N GLY A 166 -22.10 17.58 -7.33
CA GLY A 166 -20.83 17.72 -6.64
C GLY A 166 -19.81 16.69 -7.11
N TYR A 167 -20.22 15.43 -7.29
CA TYR A 167 -19.35 14.40 -7.86
C TYR A 167 -18.84 14.78 -9.26
N LEU A 168 -19.73 15.23 -10.15
CA LEU A 168 -19.35 15.61 -11.51
C LEU A 168 -18.38 16.80 -11.52
N LEU A 169 -18.63 17.83 -10.70
CA LEU A 169 -17.74 18.99 -10.57
C LEU A 169 -16.35 18.59 -10.07
N HIS A 170 -16.29 17.70 -9.08
CA HIS A 170 -15.04 17.18 -8.55
C HIS A 170 -14.31 16.30 -9.57
N LEU A 171 -15.03 15.48 -10.34
CA LEU A 171 -14.45 14.67 -11.40
C LEU A 171 -13.85 15.55 -12.50
N VAL A 172 -14.50 16.66 -12.86
CA VAL A 172 -13.96 17.65 -13.81
C VAL A 172 -12.72 18.32 -13.24
N ALA A 173 -12.76 18.81 -12.00
CA ALA A 173 -11.61 19.44 -11.34
C ALA A 173 -10.43 18.47 -11.20
N GLY A 174 -10.67 17.25 -10.74
CA GLY A 174 -9.67 16.18 -10.66
C GLY A 174 -9.10 15.83 -12.03
N GLY A 175 -9.94 15.78 -13.07
CA GLY A 175 -9.51 15.59 -14.46
C GLY A 175 -8.63 16.73 -14.99
N ILE A 176 -8.95 17.98 -14.66
CA ILE A 176 -8.11 19.14 -14.98
C ILE A 176 -6.75 19.01 -14.30
N PHE A 177 -6.72 18.69 -13.00
CA PHE A 177 -5.48 18.51 -12.26
C PHE A 177 -4.62 17.37 -12.81
N ALA A 178 -5.22 16.21 -13.08
CA ALA A 178 -4.53 15.08 -13.71
C ALA A 178 -4.00 15.45 -15.10
N GLY A 179 -4.77 16.24 -15.87
CA GLY A 179 -4.36 16.79 -17.15
C GLY A 179 -3.16 17.74 -17.06
N ILE A 180 -3.14 18.62 -16.07
CA ILE A 180 -2.00 19.52 -15.77
C ILE A 180 -0.76 18.70 -15.39
N GLY A 181 -0.91 17.70 -14.52
CA GLY A 181 0.16 16.78 -14.15
C GLY A 181 0.71 16.03 -15.38
N LEU A 182 -0.16 15.50 -16.23
CA LEU A 182 0.22 14.79 -17.45
C LEU A 182 0.94 15.71 -18.44
N LEU A 183 0.45 16.95 -18.59
CA LEU A 183 1.07 17.96 -19.43
C LEU A 183 2.47 18.35 -18.92
N ASN A 184 2.64 18.47 -17.60
CA ASN A 184 3.94 18.74 -17.00
C ASN A 184 4.91 17.58 -17.22
N VAL A 185 4.48 16.32 -17.05
CA VAL A 185 5.30 15.15 -17.38
C VAL A 185 5.65 15.12 -18.87
N LEU A 186 4.71 15.46 -19.75
CA LEU A 186 4.96 15.57 -21.19
C LEU A 186 5.99 16.68 -21.49
N ALA A 187 5.91 17.83 -20.82
CA ALA A 187 6.91 18.90 -20.93
C ALA A 187 8.30 18.41 -20.51
N ILE A 188 8.41 17.66 -19.41
CA ILE A 188 9.68 17.05 -18.97
C ILE A 188 10.20 16.09 -20.05
N VAL A 189 9.37 15.13 -20.49
CA VAL A 189 9.73 14.13 -21.50
C VAL A 189 10.18 14.76 -22.82
N THR A 190 9.57 15.88 -23.22
CA THR A 190 9.91 16.59 -24.46
C THR A 190 11.09 17.55 -24.32
N SER A 191 11.50 17.89 -23.09
CA SER A 191 12.59 18.84 -22.84
C SER A 191 13.88 18.44 -23.58
N PRO A 192 14.50 19.34 -24.37
CA PRO A 192 15.61 18.96 -25.25
C PRO A 192 16.84 18.47 -24.50
N ASP A 193 17.03 18.95 -23.28
CA ASP A 193 18.17 18.71 -22.39
C ASP A 193 17.98 17.49 -21.46
N LEU A 194 16.77 16.94 -21.33
CA LEU A 194 16.49 15.74 -20.52
C LEU A 194 17.46 14.55 -20.77
N PRO A 195 17.87 14.23 -22.02
CA PRO A 195 18.81 13.13 -22.26
C PRO A 195 20.18 13.28 -21.60
N GLN A 196 20.58 14.49 -21.19
CA GLN A 196 21.85 14.69 -20.47
C GLN A 196 21.83 14.09 -19.06
N LEU A 197 20.63 13.90 -18.48
CA LEU A 197 20.45 13.20 -17.20
C LEU A 197 20.56 11.67 -17.33
N ALA A 198 20.56 11.14 -18.55
CA ALA A 198 20.67 9.70 -18.74
C ALA A 198 22.07 9.21 -18.33
N PRO A 199 22.17 8.16 -17.51
CA PRO A 199 23.47 7.63 -17.13
C PRO A 199 24.19 7.08 -18.36
N GLY A 200 25.50 7.32 -18.46
CA GLY A 200 26.33 6.70 -19.48
C GLY A 200 26.32 5.17 -19.37
N PRO A 201 26.66 4.41 -20.42
CA PRO A 201 26.47 2.95 -20.50
C PRO A 201 27.06 2.18 -19.32
N ARG A 202 28.30 2.53 -18.89
CA ARG A 202 28.97 1.91 -17.75
C ARG A 202 28.25 2.15 -16.42
N MET A 203 27.72 3.36 -16.22
CA MET A 203 26.95 3.69 -15.02
C MET A 203 25.59 2.99 -15.06
N ALA A 204 24.91 2.97 -16.21
CA ALA A 204 23.65 2.26 -16.39
C ALA A 204 23.78 0.75 -16.08
N GLU A 205 24.87 0.12 -16.51
CA GLU A 205 25.20 -1.26 -16.16
C GLU A 205 25.41 -1.43 -14.65
N ARG A 206 26.24 -0.60 -14.02
CA ARG A 206 26.46 -0.63 -12.56
C ARG A 206 25.16 -0.46 -11.77
N LEU A 207 24.33 0.52 -12.16
CA LEU A 207 23.02 0.75 -11.56
C LEU A 207 22.13 -0.47 -11.72
N SER A 208 22.01 -1.03 -12.93
CA SER A 208 21.27 -2.26 -13.18
C SER A 208 21.72 -3.38 -12.23
N HIS A 209 23.03 -3.59 -12.08
CA HIS A 209 23.59 -4.58 -11.16
C HIS A 209 23.26 -4.32 -9.68
N ALA A 210 23.17 -3.06 -9.27
CA ALA A 210 22.86 -2.65 -7.90
C ALA A 210 21.35 -2.67 -7.56
N VAL A 211 20.45 -2.49 -8.53
CA VAL A 211 18.99 -2.46 -8.35
C VAL A 211 18.44 -3.60 -7.46
N PRO A 212 18.78 -4.90 -7.65
CA PRO A 212 18.25 -5.97 -6.80
C PRO A 212 18.65 -5.88 -5.33
N VAL A 213 19.59 -5.01 -4.96
CA VAL A 213 19.98 -4.77 -3.56
C VAL A 213 19.46 -3.41 -3.09
N VAL A 214 19.66 -2.37 -3.90
CA VAL A 214 19.32 -0.99 -3.53
C VAL A 214 17.82 -0.78 -3.45
N ALA A 215 17.03 -1.26 -4.41
CA ALA A 215 15.58 -1.04 -4.40
C ALA A 215 14.88 -1.70 -3.20
N PRO A 216 15.17 -2.99 -2.85
CA PRO A 216 14.70 -3.59 -1.62
C PRO A 216 15.09 -2.83 -0.35
N LEU A 217 16.35 -2.39 -0.26
CA LEU A 217 16.85 -1.66 0.90
C LEU A 217 16.16 -0.30 1.05
N VAL A 218 15.98 0.43 -0.05
CA VAL A 218 15.26 1.70 -0.06
C VAL A 218 13.83 1.51 0.43
N LEU A 219 13.10 0.50 -0.08
CA LEU A 219 11.75 0.21 0.37
C LEU A 219 11.73 -0.15 1.87
N PHE A 220 12.63 -1.02 2.33
CA PHE A 220 12.74 -1.40 3.74
C PHE A 220 12.95 -0.18 4.63
N MET A 221 13.96 0.64 4.32
CA MET A 221 14.28 1.82 5.12
C MET A 221 13.15 2.85 5.12
N ALA A 222 12.51 3.08 3.96
CA ALA A 222 11.40 4.01 3.85
C ALA A 222 10.14 3.50 4.58
N ALA A 223 9.86 2.19 4.55
CA ALA A 223 8.75 1.60 5.30
C ALA A 223 8.98 1.63 6.82
N VAL A 224 10.22 1.39 7.29
CA VAL A 224 10.59 1.58 8.71
C VAL A 224 10.40 3.04 9.12
N ALA A 225 10.92 3.98 8.33
CA ALA A 225 10.75 5.41 8.59
C ALA A 225 9.27 5.80 8.65
N LEU A 226 8.46 5.35 7.69
CA LEU A 226 7.02 5.63 7.70
C LEU A 226 6.31 5.01 8.90
N SER A 227 6.65 3.76 9.25
CA SER A 227 6.08 3.07 10.43
C SER A 227 6.40 3.80 11.73
N TRP A 228 7.59 4.40 11.85
CA TRP A 228 8.00 5.07 13.09
C TRP A 228 7.54 6.53 13.15
N LEU A 229 7.56 7.24 12.02
CA LEU A 229 7.30 8.67 11.98
C LEU A 229 5.82 9.00 11.77
N ALA A 230 5.05 8.12 11.12
CA ALA A 230 3.63 8.33 10.86
C ALA A 230 2.73 7.40 11.66
N PHE A 231 3.09 6.13 11.83
CA PHE A 231 2.29 5.16 12.59
C PHE A 231 2.73 5.08 14.06
N GLU A 232 3.96 5.51 14.38
CA GLU A 232 4.57 5.45 15.72
C GLU A 232 4.54 4.05 16.37
N GLY A 233 4.51 3.02 15.53
CA GLY A 233 4.37 1.62 15.97
C GLY A 233 3.03 1.28 16.60
N ILE A 234 2.01 2.11 16.40
CA ILE A 234 0.65 1.94 16.93
C ILE A 234 -0.23 1.32 15.85
N PRO A 235 -1.00 0.25 16.17
CA PRO A 235 -2.03 -0.30 15.29
C PRO A 235 -3.06 0.76 14.90
N ILE A 236 -3.33 0.96 13.60
CA ILE A 236 -4.23 2.03 13.13
C ILE A 236 -5.67 1.56 12.92
N VAL A 237 -5.87 0.27 12.64
CA VAL A 237 -7.20 -0.30 12.42
C VAL A 237 -7.38 -1.56 13.26
N GLU A 238 -8.63 -1.94 13.47
CA GLU A 238 -9.06 -2.96 14.42
C GLU A 238 -8.45 -4.33 14.13
N ASP A 239 -8.34 -4.66 12.84
CA ASP A 239 -7.60 -5.79 12.32
C ASP A 239 -6.18 -5.90 12.91
N GLU A 240 -5.43 -4.80 12.97
CA GLU A 240 -4.02 -4.79 13.40
C GLU A 240 -3.87 -5.11 14.88
N THR A 241 -4.74 -4.55 15.71
CA THR A 241 -4.81 -4.86 17.14
C THR A 241 -5.16 -6.32 17.35
N ALA A 242 -6.14 -6.85 16.61
CA ALA A 242 -6.52 -8.25 16.68
C ALA A 242 -5.36 -9.18 16.24
N TYR A 243 -4.62 -8.82 15.19
CA TYR A 243 -3.42 -9.56 14.77
C TYR A 243 -2.33 -9.55 15.84
N LEU A 244 -2.08 -8.39 16.47
CA LEU A 244 -1.05 -8.24 17.49
C LEU A 244 -1.43 -9.00 18.77
N PHE A 245 -2.69 -8.94 19.19
CA PHE A 245 -3.23 -9.72 20.32
C PHE A 245 -2.99 -11.23 20.11
N GLN A 246 -3.33 -11.73 18.92
CA GLN A 246 -3.14 -13.14 18.58
C GLN A 246 -1.67 -13.51 18.46
N ALA A 247 -0.83 -12.61 17.95
CA ALA A 247 0.63 -12.79 17.89
C ALA A 247 1.26 -12.87 19.28
N HIS A 248 0.82 -12.05 20.24
CA HIS A 248 1.23 -12.15 21.65
C HIS A 248 0.81 -13.47 22.29
N THR A 249 -0.40 -13.94 21.97
CA THR A 249 -0.90 -15.23 22.41
C THR A 249 -0.02 -16.38 21.89
N PHE A 250 0.29 -16.38 20.59
CA PHE A 250 1.20 -17.38 20.00
C PHE A 250 2.62 -17.30 20.55
N ALA A 251 3.16 -16.09 20.76
CA ALA A 251 4.47 -15.87 21.37
C ALA A 251 4.52 -16.37 22.82
N GLY A 252 3.39 -16.35 23.54
CA GLY A 252 3.24 -16.95 24.86
C GLY A 252 3.10 -18.48 24.85
N GLY A 253 3.13 -19.12 23.68
CA GLY A 253 3.07 -20.58 23.52
C GLY A 253 1.66 -21.18 23.57
N ALA A 254 0.62 -20.35 23.49
CA ALA A 254 -0.77 -20.83 23.48
C ALA A 254 -1.45 -20.51 22.14
N VAL A 255 -2.46 -21.30 21.78
CA VAL A 255 -3.31 -21.00 20.61
C VAL A 255 -4.39 -19.97 20.97
N MET A 256 -4.85 -19.98 22.21
CA MET A 256 -5.89 -19.11 22.77
C MET A 256 -5.40 -18.60 24.13
N ALA A 257 -5.71 -17.34 24.45
CA ALA A 257 -5.37 -16.80 25.75
C ALA A 257 -6.39 -17.27 26.82
N PRO A 258 -6.03 -17.26 28.12
CA PRO A 258 -6.91 -17.77 29.18
C PRO A 258 -8.28 -17.08 29.19
N PRO A 259 -9.34 -17.75 29.68
CA PRO A 259 -10.65 -17.14 29.78
C PRO A 259 -10.58 -15.91 30.69
N LEU A 260 -11.29 -14.86 30.28
CA LEU A 260 -11.46 -13.68 31.11
C LEU A 260 -12.14 -14.06 32.44
N PRO A 261 -11.78 -13.43 33.56
CA PRO A 261 -12.47 -13.64 34.82
C PRO A 261 -13.98 -13.39 34.71
N ALA A 262 -14.77 -14.12 35.49
CA ALA A 262 -16.22 -14.06 35.44
C ALA A 262 -16.73 -12.61 35.61
N GLY A 263 -17.64 -12.18 34.72
CA GLY A 263 -18.25 -10.84 34.75
C GLY A 263 -17.39 -9.71 34.17
N THR A 264 -16.15 -9.98 33.73
CA THR A 264 -15.23 -8.93 33.23
C THR A 264 -15.27 -8.69 31.72
N ALA A 265 -15.81 -9.63 30.94
CA ALA A 265 -15.84 -9.54 29.47
C ALA A 265 -16.42 -8.22 28.90
N PRO A 266 -17.49 -7.61 29.47
CA PRO A 266 -18.02 -6.34 28.98
C PRO A 266 -17.04 -5.16 29.05
N ALA A 267 -15.96 -5.27 29.82
CA ALA A 267 -14.94 -4.23 29.94
C ALA A 267 -13.85 -4.33 28.85
N PHE A 268 -13.87 -5.40 28.04
CA PHE A 268 -12.89 -5.74 27.01
C PHE A 268 -13.53 -5.98 25.64
N GLU A 269 -14.73 -5.43 25.40
CA GLU A 269 -15.39 -5.54 24.11
C GLU A 269 -14.54 -4.89 23.01
N TYR A 270 -14.23 -5.66 21.96
CA TYR A 270 -13.41 -5.21 20.85
C TYR A 270 -13.79 -5.95 19.57
N TYR A 271 -13.95 -5.23 18.47
CA TYR A 271 -14.28 -5.84 17.19
C TYR A 271 -13.18 -6.84 16.75
N LEU A 272 -13.59 -8.08 16.42
CA LEU A 272 -12.72 -9.21 16.07
C LEU A 272 -12.02 -9.92 17.24
N LEU A 273 -12.29 -9.56 18.49
CA LEU A 273 -11.92 -10.36 19.65
C LEU A 273 -13.15 -11.06 20.22
N GLN A 274 -13.03 -12.37 20.47
CA GLN A 274 -14.10 -13.18 21.04
C GLN A 274 -13.64 -13.76 22.39
N PRO A 275 -14.19 -13.29 23.52
CA PRO A 275 -14.12 -14.03 24.77
C PRO A 275 -15.21 -15.11 24.82
N ASP A 276 -14.84 -16.34 25.19
CA ASP A 276 -15.77 -17.41 25.54
C ASP A 276 -15.25 -18.25 26.71
N GLY A 277 -16.02 -19.26 27.14
CA GLY A 277 -15.68 -20.09 28.30
C GLY A 277 -14.39 -20.91 28.17
N ARG A 278 -13.81 -21.02 26.97
CA ARG A 278 -12.52 -21.70 26.72
C ARG A 278 -11.34 -20.73 26.80
N GLY A 279 -11.59 -19.44 26.56
CA GLY A 279 -10.56 -18.43 26.42
C GLY A 279 -11.01 -17.25 25.58
N TRP A 280 -10.11 -16.31 25.37
CA TRP A 280 -10.31 -15.17 24.47
C TRP A 280 -9.24 -15.11 23.39
N TYR A 281 -9.65 -14.74 22.18
CA TYR A 281 -8.83 -14.85 20.99
C TYR A 281 -9.27 -13.88 19.90
N ALA A 282 -8.38 -13.61 18.96
CA ALA A 282 -8.76 -12.94 17.74
C ALA A 282 -9.41 -13.92 16.77
N VAL A 283 -10.51 -13.52 16.14
CA VAL A 283 -11.24 -14.38 15.20
C VAL A 283 -10.58 -14.44 13.82
N THR A 284 -9.47 -13.73 13.64
CA THR A 284 -8.74 -13.61 12.38
C THR A 284 -7.98 -14.88 11.99
N ALA A 285 -7.61 -15.00 10.72
CA ALA A 285 -6.89 -16.16 10.23
C ALA A 285 -5.48 -16.27 10.85
N PRO A 286 -4.96 -17.48 11.13
CA PRO A 286 -3.75 -17.66 11.94
C PRO A 286 -2.44 -17.38 11.20
N GLY A 287 -2.44 -17.40 9.86
CA GLY A 287 -1.21 -17.37 9.07
C GLY A 287 -0.36 -16.11 9.27
N TRP A 288 -1.00 -14.94 9.38
CA TRP A 288 -0.29 -13.69 9.66
C TRP A 288 0.13 -13.55 11.12
N PRO A 289 -0.76 -13.72 12.12
CA PRO A 289 -0.37 -13.65 13.52
C PRO A 289 0.77 -14.62 13.89
N ALA A 290 0.86 -15.79 13.26
CA ALA A 290 1.97 -16.73 13.46
C ALA A 290 3.33 -16.18 13.01
N VAL A 291 3.38 -15.44 11.89
CA VAL A 291 4.61 -14.78 11.43
C VAL A 291 4.90 -13.54 12.28
N LEU A 292 3.87 -12.77 12.63
CA LEU A 292 3.99 -11.58 13.48
C LEU A 292 4.47 -11.93 14.89
N ALA A 293 4.13 -13.11 15.41
CA ALA A 293 4.60 -13.63 16.70
C ALA A 293 6.13 -13.72 16.77
N ILE A 294 6.81 -13.95 15.64
CA ILE A 294 8.28 -13.91 15.58
C ILE A 294 8.78 -12.49 15.91
N GLY A 295 8.12 -11.46 15.36
CA GLY A 295 8.43 -10.07 15.65
C GLY A 295 8.15 -9.71 17.12
N VAL A 296 7.07 -10.24 17.69
CA VAL A 296 6.76 -10.08 19.12
C VAL A 296 7.86 -10.71 20.00
N LEU A 297 8.30 -11.93 19.69
CA LEU A 297 9.38 -12.62 20.42
C LEU A 297 10.71 -11.86 20.35
N LEU A 298 10.97 -11.19 19.23
CA LEU A 298 12.15 -10.34 19.03
C LEU A 298 11.99 -8.92 19.61
N GLY A 299 10.81 -8.57 20.15
CA GLY A 299 10.51 -7.24 20.66
C GLY A 299 10.38 -6.16 19.59
N ALA A 300 10.22 -6.54 18.32
CA ALA A 300 10.15 -5.61 17.18
C ALA A 300 9.07 -6.00 16.15
N PRO A 301 7.79 -6.13 16.55
CA PRO A 301 6.70 -6.56 15.66
C PRO A 301 6.52 -5.64 14.44
N THR A 302 6.79 -4.34 14.59
CA THR A 302 6.67 -3.32 13.53
C THR A 302 7.70 -3.46 12.41
N LEU A 303 8.77 -4.25 12.60
CA LEU A 303 9.80 -4.48 11.57
C LEU A 303 9.46 -5.63 10.62
N ILE A 304 8.49 -6.48 10.94
CA ILE A 304 8.16 -7.66 10.11
C ILE A 304 7.66 -7.25 8.73
N ASN A 305 6.70 -6.33 8.65
CA ASN A 305 6.15 -5.87 7.37
C ASN A 305 7.15 -5.08 6.51
N PRO A 306 7.98 -4.17 7.06
CA PRO A 306 9.06 -3.54 6.29
C PRO A 306 10.02 -4.57 5.68
N LEU A 307 10.41 -5.59 6.44
CA LEU A 307 11.26 -6.69 5.94
C LEU A 307 10.58 -7.45 4.80
N LEU A 308 9.30 -7.80 4.95
CA LEU A 308 8.51 -8.48 3.92
C LEU A 308 8.29 -7.62 2.67
N GLY A 309 8.13 -6.31 2.83
CA GLY A 309 8.08 -5.35 1.72
C GLY A 309 9.37 -5.39 0.92
N GLY A 310 10.52 -5.17 1.58
CA GLY A 310 11.84 -5.24 0.93
C GLY A 310 12.08 -6.59 0.25
N LEU A 311 11.75 -7.68 0.93
CA LEU A 311 11.82 -9.05 0.39
C LEU A 311 10.94 -9.20 -0.87
N SER A 312 9.74 -8.62 -0.88
CA SER A 312 8.84 -8.66 -2.04
C SER A 312 9.45 -7.98 -3.27
N VAL A 313 10.15 -6.86 -3.11
CA VAL A 313 10.87 -6.20 -4.24
C VAL A 313 11.97 -7.11 -4.78
N TRP A 314 12.75 -7.73 -3.89
CA TRP A 314 13.82 -8.65 -4.27
C TRP A 314 13.28 -9.89 -5.02
N LEU A 315 12.23 -10.51 -4.48
CA LEU A 315 11.56 -11.67 -5.09
C LEU A 315 10.93 -11.30 -6.43
N GLY A 316 10.23 -10.16 -6.50
CA GLY A 316 9.60 -9.64 -7.72
C GLY A 316 10.62 -9.37 -8.83
N HIS A 317 11.76 -8.76 -8.49
CA HIS A 317 12.88 -8.59 -9.42
C HIS A 317 13.40 -9.93 -9.91
N GLY A 318 13.69 -10.86 -9.00
CA GLY A 318 14.22 -12.18 -9.31
C GLY A 318 13.28 -12.99 -10.22
N PHE A 319 11.97 -12.89 -9.98
CA PHE A 319 10.95 -13.53 -10.80
C PHE A 319 10.88 -12.89 -12.18
N TRP A 320 10.68 -11.57 -12.27
CA TRP A 320 10.49 -10.92 -13.56
C TRP A 320 11.75 -10.93 -14.42
N LYS A 321 12.95 -10.92 -13.82
CA LYS A 321 14.21 -11.05 -14.55
C LYS A 321 14.26 -12.33 -15.39
N ARG A 322 13.65 -13.42 -14.92
CA ARG A 322 13.54 -14.72 -15.63
C ARG A 322 12.39 -14.79 -16.63
N VAL A 323 11.43 -13.88 -16.53
CA VAL A 323 10.20 -13.89 -17.33
C VAL A 323 10.24 -12.81 -18.42
N GLY A 324 10.42 -11.54 -18.04
CA GLY A 324 10.46 -10.37 -18.93
C GLY A 324 11.87 -9.80 -19.16
N GLY A 325 12.90 -10.36 -18.54
CA GLY A 325 14.29 -9.94 -18.70
C GLY A 325 14.73 -8.83 -17.74
N ARG A 326 16.04 -8.55 -17.72
CA ARG A 326 16.67 -7.70 -16.69
C ARG A 326 16.14 -6.26 -16.68
N GLY A 327 16.06 -5.61 -17.85
CA GLY A 327 15.65 -4.21 -17.91
C GLY A 327 14.21 -3.97 -17.45
N GLN A 328 13.29 -4.89 -17.75
CA GLN A 328 11.92 -4.81 -17.25
C GLN A 328 11.86 -5.10 -15.74
N ALA A 329 12.68 -6.03 -15.24
CA ALA A 329 12.77 -6.35 -13.82
C ALA A 329 13.33 -5.18 -13.00
N ASP A 330 14.33 -4.49 -13.54
CA ASP A 330 14.89 -3.30 -12.88
C ASP A 330 13.85 -2.18 -12.78
N LEU A 331 13.07 -1.95 -13.85
CA LEU A 331 11.98 -0.98 -13.84
C LEU A 331 10.84 -1.39 -12.90
N ALA A 332 10.47 -2.67 -12.86
CA ALA A 332 9.50 -3.19 -11.91
C ALA A 332 9.95 -2.96 -10.46
N ALA A 333 11.21 -3.26 -10.13
CA ALA A 333 11.75 -3.06 -8.79
C ALA A 333 11.74 -1.58 -8.37
N LEU A 334 12.07 -0.66 -9.31
CA LEU A 334 11.96 0.78 -9.07
C LEU A 334 10.51 1.19 -8.77
N LEU A 335 9.56 0.75 -9.59
CA LEU A 335 8.13 1.07 -9.42
C LEU A 335 7.56 0.49 -8.11
N MET A 336 7.98 -0.71 -7.72
CA MET A 336 7.60 -1.30 -6.43
C MET A 336 8.18 -0.50 -5.27
N ALA A 337 9.48 -0.21 -5.28
CA ALA A 337 10.15 0.47 -4.18
C ALA A 337 9.66 1.92 -3.98
N ALA A 338 9.18 2.57 -5.03
CA ALA A 338 8.64 3.93 -4.99
C ALA A 338 7.11 4.00 -4.85
N SER A 339 6.41 2.86 -4.77
CA SER A 339 4.96 2.81 -4.68
C SER A 339 4.48 3.24 -3.28
N PRO A 340 3.70 4.32 -3.15
CA PRO A 340 3.07 4.71 -1.87
C PRO A 340 2.19 3.60 -1.33
N TRP A 341 1.50 2.85 -2.20
CA TRP A 341 0.66 1.73 -1.80
C TRP A 341 1.46 0.61 -1.13
N LEU A 342 2.58 0.17 -1.71
CA LEU A 342 3.45 -0.84 -1.09
C LEU A 342 4.14 -0.30 0.16
N LEU A 343 4.61 0.94 0.15
CA LEU A 343 5.25 1.60 1.29
C LEU A 343 4.32 1.67 2.50
N GLY A 344 3.12 2.23 2.32
CA GLY A 344 2.11 2.32 3.38
C GLY A 344 1.72 0.95 3.91
N MET A 345 1.48 -0.01 3.01
CA MET A 345 1.11 -1.36 3.42
C MET A 345 2.24 -2.05 4.20
N SER A 346 3.50 -1.83 3.80
CA SER A 346 4.68 -2.37 4.47
C SER A 346 5.01 -1.65 5.78
N ALA A 347 4.49 -0.44 6.02
CA ALA A 347 4.66 0.29 7.27
C ALA A 347 3.61 -0.08 8.35
N SER A 348 2.48 -0.64 7.91
CA SER A 348 1.36 -1.09 8.75
C SER A 348 1.61 -2.48 9.38
N LEU A 349 0.66 -2.98 10.19
CA LEU A 349 0.64 -4.38 10.67
C LEU A 349 -0.35 -5.28 9.89
N MET A 350 -0.70 -4.90 8.66
CA MET A 350 -1.61 -5.66 7.78
C MET A 350 -1.00 -6.97 7.27
N THR A 351 -1.88 -7.92 6.90
CA THR A 351 -1.49 -9.23 6.35
C THR A 351 -0.87 -9.20 4.95
N HIS A 352 -1.04 -8.10 4.21
CA HIS A 352 -0.82 -8.06 2.75
C HIS A 352 0.65 -8.16 2.30
N PRO A 353 1.65 -7.57 3.00
CA PRO A 353 3.06 -7.75 2.62
C PRO A 353 3.51 -9.21 2.68
N LEU A 354 3.03 -9.98 3.68
CA LEU A 354 3.27 -11.42 3.75
C LEU A 354 2.68 -12.13 2.53
N CYS A 355 1.43 -11.81 2.17
CA CYS A 355 0.74 -12.43 1.04
C CYS A 355 1.48 -12.20 -0.29
N LEU A 356 1.99 -10.97 -0.50
CA LEU A 356 2.79 -10.63 -1.66
C LEU A 356 4.13 -11.38 -1.68
N ALA A 357 4.86 -11.43 -0.55
CA ALA A 357 6.13 -12.13 -0.45
C ALA A 357 5.98 -13.63 -0.73
N LEU A 358 4.95 -14.28 -0.17
CA LEU A 358 4.65 -15.70 -0.42
C LEU A 358 4.32 -15.97 -1.89
N THR A 359 3.49 -15.11 -2.49
CA THR A 359 3.10 -15.22 -3.91
C THR A 359 4.34 -15.11 -4.82
N LEU A 360 5.16 -14.08 -4.61
CA LEU A 360 6.35 -13.84 -5.42
C LEU A 360 7.43 -14.90 -5.19
N GLY A 361 7.58 -15.38 -3.95
CA GLY A 361 8.46 -16.50 -3.62
C GLY A 361 8.06 -17.76 -4.37
N ALA A 362 6.76 -18.10 -4.38
CA ALA A 362 6.24 -19.26 -5.07
C ALA A 362 6.45 -19.12 -6.59
N TRP A 363 6.13 -17.96 -7.16
CA TRP A 363 6.31 -17.70 -8.59
C TRP A 363 7.78 -17.74 -9.02
N LEU A 364 8.69 -17.23 -8.19
CA LEU A 364 10.13 -17.34 -8.43
C LEU A 364 10.59 -18.80 -8.43
N LEU A 365 10.17 -19.60 -7.44
CA LEU A 365 10.49 -21.03 -7.38
C LEU A 365 9.94 -21.78 -8.60
N LEU A 366 8.70 -21.49 -9.01
CA LEU A 366 8.09 -22.07 -10.21
C LEU A 366 8.79 -21.64 -11.51
N ALA A 367 9.27 -20.39 -11.59
CA ALA A 367 10.10 -19.93 -12.71
C ALA A 367 11.45 -20.68 -12.76
N ILE A 368 12.11 -20.89 -11.61
CA ILE A 368 13.34 -21.68 -11.52
C ILE A 368 13.07 -23.14 -11.90
N ALA A 369 11.95 -23.72 -11.44
CA ALA A 369 11.54 -25.08 -11.79
C ALA A 369 11.31 -25.23 -13.30
N ARG A 370 10.68 -24.23 -13.94
CA ARG A 370 10.50 -24.16 -15.39
C ARG A 370 11.83 -24.11 -16.13
N ASP A 371 12.78 -23.30 -15.66
CA ASP A 371 14.10 -23.15 -16.30
C ASP A 371 14.94 -24.42 -16.17
N ARG A 372 14.73 -25.20 -15.10
CA ARG A 372 15.41 -26.49 -14.83
C ARG A 372 14.63 -27.71 -15.32
N ALA A 373 13.60 -27.53 -16.14
CA ALA A 373 12.66 -28.60 -16.49
C ALA A 373 13.34 -29.87 -17.02
N ASP A 374 14.49 -29.73 -17.69
CA ASP A 374 15.23 -30.84 -18.32
C ASP A 374 16.45 -31.33 -17.52
N SER A 375 16.76 -30.72 -16.37
CA SER A 375 17.96 -31.01 -15.58
C SER A 375 17.76 -32.08 -14.48
N GLY A 376 16.51 -32.49 -14.20
CA GLY A 376 16.20 -33.58 -13.24
C GLY A 376 14.83 -33.46 -12.59
N ALA A 377 14.05 -34.54 -12.61
CA ALA A 377 12.65 -34.54 -12.15
C ALA A 377 12.48 -34.25 -10.64
N THR A 378 13.38 -34.77 -9.81
CA THR A 378 13.31 -34.62 -8.34
C THR A 378 13.50 -33.17 -7.91
N GLY A 379 14.49 -32.47 -8.47
CA GLY A 379 14.75 -31.06 -8.14
C GLY A 379 13.61 -30.12 -8.54
N VAL A 380 13.01 -30.34 -9.71
CA VAL A 380 11.84 -29.58 -10.17
C VAL A 380 10.64 -29.83 -9.27
N THR A 381 10.42 -31.07 -8.85
CA THR A 381 9.33 -31.44 -7.94
C THR A 381 9.52 -30.83 -6.55
N ALA A 382 10.74 -30.82 -6.02
CA ALA A 382 11.06 -30.19 -4.74
C ALA A 382 10.82 -28.67 -4.77
N LEU A 383 11.22 -27.99 -5.86
CA LEU A 383 10.94 -26.56 -6.05
C LEU A 383 9.43 -26.29 -6.13
N ALA A 384 8.68 -27.14 -6.83
CA ALA A 384 7.23 -27.01 -6.91
C ALA A 384 6.56 -27.27 -5.55
N PHE A 385 7.03 -28.25 -4.79
CA PHE A 385 6.60 -28.48 -3.41
C PHE A 385 6.85 -27.28 -2.51
N ALA A 386 8.05 -26.69 -2.55
CA ALA A 386 8.36 -25.48 -1.79
C ALA A 386 7.47 -24.28 -2.21
N ALA A 387 7.18 -24.12 -3.51
CA ALA A 387 6.22 -23.13 -3.98
C ALA A 387 4.80 -23.41 -3.45
N GLY A 388 4.42 -24.69 -3.35
CA GLY A 388 3.18 -25.14 -2.74
C GLY A 388 3.09 -24.75 -1.27
N LEU A 389 4.16 -24.95 -0.49
CA LEU A 389 4.20 -24.55 0.93
C LEU A 389 3.87 -23.07 1.12
N PHE A 390 4.41 -22.19 0.26
CA PHE A 390 4.12 -20.75 0.31
C PHE A 390 2.66 -20.44 -0.04
N MET A 391 2.10 -21.11 -1.05
CA MET A 391 0.70 -20.91 -1.47
C MET A 391 -0.30 -21.48 -0.45
N GLY A 392 0.05 -22.57 0.23
CA GLY A 392 -0.71 -23.08 1.37
C GLY A 392 -0.64 -22.15 2.58
N TRP A 393 0.51 -21.50 2.83
CA TRP A 393 0.60 -20.48 3.89
C TRP A 393 -0.15 -19.18 3.53
N LEU A 394 -0.19 -18.83 2.24
CA LEU A 394 -1.04 -17.75 1.74
C LEU A 394 -2.51 -18.07 2.04
N PHE A 395 -2.96 -19.31 1.84
CA PHE A 395 -4.30 -19.74 2.24
C PHE A 395 -4.56 -19.64 3.75
N LEU A 396 -3.59 -20.01 4.60
CA LEU A 396 -3.69 -19.80 6.06
C LEU A 396 -3.79 -18.33 6.48
N THR A 397 -3.27 -17.43 5.65
CA THR A 397 -3.22 -15.99 5.93
C THR A 397 -4.46 -15.29 5.41
N ARG A 398 -4.84 -15.58 4.16
CA ARG A 398 -6.00 -15.06 3.45
C ARG A 398 -6.53 -16.14 2.51
N ALA A 399 -7.51 -16.91 2.98
CA ALA A 399 -8.02 -18.09 2.28
C ALA A 399 -8.44 -17.81 0.83
N LEU A 400 -9.15 -16.69 0.58
CA LEU A 400 -9.59 -16.31 -0.76
C LEU A 400 -8.42 -16.09 -1.73
N GLU A 401 -7.38 -15.37 -1.29
CA GLU A 401 -6.19 -15.13 -2.11
C GLU A 401 -5.39 -16.41 -2.32
N GLY A 402 -5.28 -17.26 -1.29
CA GLY A 402 -4.66 -18.58 -1.41
C GLY A 402 -5.35 -19.47 -2.44
N VAL A 403 -6.68 -19.52 -2.44
CA VAL A 403 -7.46 -20.26 -3.44
C VAL A 403 -7.25 -19.66 -4.83
N LEU A 404 -7.37 -18.34 -4.97
CA LEU A 404 -7.28 -17.68 -6.27
C LEU A 404 -5.87 -17.77 -6.87
N LEU A 405 -4.86 -17.25 -6.17
CA LEU A 405 -3.48 -17.18 -6.67
C LEU A 405 -2.82 -18.55 -6.67
N GLY A 406 -3.12 -19.40 -5.68
CA GLY A 406 -2.68 -20.79 -5.67
C GLY A 406 -3.31 -21.60 -6.79
N GLY A 407 -4.61 -21.45 -7.02
CA GLY A 407 -5.34 -22.07 -8.12
C GLY A 407 -4.79 -21.65 -9.48
N LEU A 408 -4.63 -20.36 -9.74
CA LEU A 408 -4.05 -19.86 -11.00
C LEU A 408 -2.62 -20.37 -11.22
N SER A 409 -1.81 -20.45 -10.15
CA SER A 409 -0.44 -21.00 -10.21
C SER A 409 -0.45 -22.50 -10.52
N GLY A 410 -1.36 -23.26 -9.90
CA GLY A 410 -1.57 -24.68 -10.17
C GLY A 410 -2.06 -24.96 -11.59
N ILE A 411 -3.01 -24.18 -12.10
CA ILE A 411 -3.49 -24.26 -13.50
C ILE A 411 -2.34 -23.99 -14.47
N TRP A 412 -1.54 -22.94 -14.23
CA TRP A 412 -0.37 -22.66 -15.05
C TRP A 412 0.64 -23.80 -15.03
N LEU A 413 0.87 -24.39 -13.85
CA LEU A 413 1.80 -25.51 -13.69
C LEU A 413 1.31 -26.76 -14.43
N LEU A 414 0.01 -27.07 -14.32
CA LEU A 414 -0.63 -28.16 -15.05
C LEU A 414 -0.56 -27.94 -16.56
N TRP A 415 -0.85 -26.73 -17.03
CA TRP A 415 -0.70 -26.38 -18.44
C TRP A 415 0.74 -26.55 -18.93
N ARG A 416 1.73 -26.09 -18.15
CA ARG A 416 3.15 -26.12 -18.54
C ARG A 416 3.75 -27.52 -18.55
N PHE A 417 3.52 -28.31 -17.50
CA PHE A 417 4.15 -29.62 -17.32
C PHE A 417 3.25 -30.79 -17.72
N GLY A 418 1.93 -30.63 -17.63
CA GLY A 418 0.95 -31.63 -18.07
C GLY A 418 0.97 -31.87 -19.58
N GLN A 419 1.22 -30.83 -20.40
CA GLN A 419 1.45 -30.99 -21.85
C GLN A 419 2.61 -31.94 -22.18
N ARG A 420 3.57 -32.09 -21.26
CA ARG A 420 4.73 -32.98 -21.40
C ARG A 420 4.57 -34.26 -20.59
N ARG A 421 3.37 -34.53 -20.06
CA ARG A 421 3.05 -35.66 -19.17
C ARG A 421 3.96 -35.76 -17.93
N ARG A 422 4.48 -34.62 -17.45
CA ARG A 422 5.33 -34.54 -16.24
C ARG A 422 4.51 -34.07 -15.04
N TYR A 423 3.81 -34.99 -14.38
CA TYR A 423 2.91 -34.63 -13.27
C TYR A 423 3.59 -34.50 -11.89
N GLY A 424 4.83 -34.97 -11.73
CA GLY A 424 5.59 -34.86 -10.47
C GLY A 424 5.56 -33.46 -9.86
N PRO A 425 5.92 -32.39 -10.60
CA PRO A 425 5.84 -31.02 -10.09
C PRO A 425 4.42 -30.58 -9.70
N VAL A 426 3.40 -31.03 -10.42
CA VAL A 426 1.99 -30.72 -10.11
C VAL A 426 1.58 -31.35 -8.78
N PHE A 427 1.91 -32.63 -8.59
CA PHE A 427 1.66 -33.31 -7.31
C PHE A 427 2.49 -32.74 -6.17
N GLY A 428 3.77 -32.42 -6.42
CA GLY A 428 4.62 -31.76 -5.43
C GLY A 428 4.03 -30.43 -4.98
N TYR A 429 3.62 -29.58 -5.92
CA TYR A 429 2.95 -28.32 -5.62
C TYR A 429 1.66 -28.50 -4.81
N ALA A 430 0.79 -29.42 -5.22
CA ALA A 430 -0.45 -29.71 -4.51
C ALA A 430 -0.19 -30.21 -3.08
N LEU A 431 0.77 -31.13 -2.91
CA LEU A 431 1.16 -31.64 -1.61
C LEU A 431 1.74 -30.55 -0.71
N GLY A 432 2.53 -29.62 -1.28
CA GLY A 432 3.03 -28.46 -0.56
C GLY A 432 1.90 -27.53 -0.10
N CYS A 433 0.92 -27.26 -0.97
CA CYS A 433 -0.25 -26.45 -0.61
C CYS A 433 -1.03 -27.09 0.54
N ILE A 434 -1.23 -28.40 0.49
CA ILE A 434 -1.92 -29.16 1.53
C ILE A 434 -1.13 -29.16 2.84
N ALA A 435 0.19 -29.37 2.78
CA ALA A 435 1.03 -29.50 3.97
C ALA A 435 0.96 -28.30 4.92
N THR A 436 0.90 -27.08 4.38
CA THR A 436 0.70 -25.86 5.18
C THR A 436 -0.77 -25.48 5.27
N GLY A 437 -1.51 -25.47 4.16
CA GLY A 437 -2.91 -25.03 4.13
C GLY A 437 -3.85 -25.86 5.01
N ALA A 438 -3.57 -27.15 5.20
CA ALA A 438 -4.38 -28.02 6.04
C ALA A 438 -4.31 -27.68 7.54
N LEU A 439 -3.34 -26.88 7.99
CA LEU A 439 -3.25 -26.41 9.37
C LEU A 439 -4.45 -25.53 9.78
N LEU A 440 -5.20 -25.00 8.81
CA LEU A 440 -6.44 -24.25 9.08
C LEU A 440 -7.53 -25.13 9.71
N PHE A 441 -7.65 -26.40 9.30
CA PHE A 441 -8.70 -27.29 9.78
C PHE A 441 -8.61 -27.63 11.27
N PRO A 442 -7.45 -28.08 11.81
CA PRO A 442 -7.32 -28.27 13.25
C PRO A 442 -7.41 -26.95 14.02
N TYR A 443 -6.91 -25.84 13.46
CA TYR A 443 -7.08 -24.51 14.07
C TYR A 443 -8.58 -24.16 14.23
N ASN A 444 -9.35 -24.26 13.16
CA ASN A 444 -10.80 -24.05 13.18
C ASN A 444 -11.48 -24.99 14.19
N MET A 445 -11.09 -26.26 14.22
CA MET A 445 -11.67 -27.24 15.16
C MET A 445 -11.50 -26.81 16.63
N VAL A 446 -10.34 -26.24 16.99
CA VAL A 446 -10.09 -25.74 18.36
C VAL A 446 -11.05 -24.61 18.73
N PHE A 447 -11.29 -23.66 17.82
CA PHE A 447 -12.08 -22.46 18.08
C PHE A 447 -13.58 -22.63 17.86
N THR A 448 -14.02 -23.46 16.92
CA THR A 448 -15.44 -23.54 16.56
C THR A 448 -16.04 -24.92 16.82
N GLY A 449 -15.21 -25.92 17.11
CA GLY A 449 -15.65 -27.32 17.16
C GLY A 449 -15.96 -27.91 15.78
N HIS A 450 -15.69 -27.17 14.69
CA HIS A 450 -15.96 -27.61 13.33
C HIS A 450 -14.82 -27.24 12.37
N PRO A 451 -14.21 -28.21 11.65
CA PRO A 451 -12.98 -27.94 10.89
C PRO A 451 -13.17 -26.98 9.72
N LEU A 452 -14.39 -26.90 9.16
CA LEU A 452 -14.69 -26.02 8.02
C LEU A 452 -15.28 -24.67 8.42
N ALA A 453 -15.57 -24.44 9.71
CA ALA A 453 -16.10 -23.17 10.18
C ALA A 453 -14.94 -22.32 10.73
N THR A 454 -14.60 -21.24 10.02
CA THR A 454 -13.57 -20.32 10.52
C THR A 454 -14.11 -19.51 11.72
N PRO A 455 -13.25 -19.12 12.67
CA PRO A 455 -13.67 -18.29 13.80
C PRO A 455 -14.36 -17.00 13.33
N GLN A 456 -13.80 -16.34 12.32
CA GLN A 456 -14.39 -15.15 11.71
C GLN A 456 -15.79 -15.39 11.15
N THR A 457 -16.04 -16.53 10.49
CA THR A 457 -17.37 -16.84 9.93
C THR A 457 -18.40 -17.03 11.04
N VAL A 458 -18.04 -17.74 12.12
CA VAL A 458 -18.93 -17.96 13.27
C VAL A 458 -19.21 -16.63 13.99
N TYR A 459 -18.16 -15.84 14.22
CA TYR A 459 -18.25 -14.53 14.85
C TYR A 459 -19.17 -13.57 14.07
N LEU A 460 -18.92 -13.43 12.76
CA LEU A 460 -19.74 -12.54 11.92
C LEU A 460 -21.15 -13.08 11.73
N ALA A 461 -21.37 -14.39 11.68
CA ALA A 461 -22.71 -14.95 11.63
C ALA A 461 -23.51 -14.65 12.90
N ALA A 462 -22.86 -14.61 14.07
CA ALA A 462 -23.49 -14.20 15.32
C ALA A 462 -23.81 -12.70 15.35
N LEU A 463 -22.90 -11.87 14.82
CA LEU A 463 -23.03 -10.41 14.86
C LEU A 463 -23.97 -9.85 13.77
N TRP A 464 -23.91 -10.41 12.56
CA TRP A 464 -24.57 -9.89 11.36
C TRP A 464 -25.65 -10.83 10.80
N GLY A 465 -25.73 -12.06 11.29
CA GLY A 465 -26.62 -13.09 10.75
C GLY A 465 -25.93 -14.04 9.77
N ALA A 466 -26.46 -15.26 9.67
CA ALA A 466 -25.88 -16.29 8.81
C ALA A 466 -25.94 -15.89 7.33
N GLY A 467 -24.81 -15.97 6.64
CA GLY A 467 -24.69 -15.61 5.22
C GLY A 467 -24.43 -14.13 4.95
N ALA A 468 -24.46 -13.26 5.97
CA ALA A 468 -24.22 -11.83 5.80
C ALA A 468 -22.84 -11.50 5.21
N ASN A 469 -21.80 -12.26 5.57
CA ASN A 469 -20.45 -12.06 5.03
C ASN A 469 -20.14 -12.92 3.77
N ALA A 470 -21.17 -13.39 3.05
CA ALA A 470 -21.00 -14.20 1.85
C ALA A 470 -20.57 -13.36 0.63
N PHE A 471 -20.06 -14.04 -0.40
CA PHE A 471 -19.87 -13.47 -1.73
C PHE A 471 -21.15 -13.61 -2.54
N GLY A 472 -21.46 -12.62 -3.37
CA GLY A 472 -22.60 -12.61 -4.28
C GLY A 472 -23.48 -11.39 -4.07
N PHE A 473 -24.67 -11.41 -4.67
CA PHE A 473 -25.67 -10.36 -4.50
C PHE A 473 -26.83 -10.86 -3.67
N GLY A 474 -27.35 -10.02 -2.78
CA GLY A 474 -28.44 -10.39 -1.89
C GLY A 474 -28.76 -9.29 -0.91
N LYS A 475 -30.05 -9.17 -0.59
CA LYS A 475 -30.54 -8.19 0.38
C LYS A 475 -29.96 -8.39 1.78
N ASP A 476 -29.52 -9.60 2.12
CA ASP A 476 -29.02 -9.96 3.44
C ASP A 476 -27.47 -10.05 3.46
N ILE A 477 -26.77 -9.61 2.40
CA ILE A 477 -25.30 -9.64 2.31
C ILE A 477 -24.74 -8.26 2.70
N GLY A 478 -23.92 -8.23 3.74
CA GLY A 478 -23.44 -7.01 4.39
C GLY A 478 -23.92 -6.91 5.84
N PRO A 479 -23.37 -6.00 6.65
CA PRO A 479 -23.80 -5.77 8.03
C PRO A 479 -25.25 -5.22 8.07
N PRO A 480 -26.13 -5.74 8.95
CA PRO A 480 -27.55 -5.35 8.98
C PRO A 480 -27.82 -3.85 9.21
N GLY A 481 -26.90 -3.15 9.86
CA GLY A 481 -26.98 -1.71 10.13
C GLY A 481 -26.15 -0.85 9.17
N GLY A 482 -25.58 -1.45 8.12
CA GLY A 482 -24.55 -0.81 7.30
C GLY A 482 -23.20 -0.70 8.01
N TRP A 483 -22.22 -0.12 7.33
CA TRP A 483 -20.87 0.15 7.84
C TRP A 483 -20.48 1.61 7.59
N GLY A 484 -21.33 2.53 8.06
CA GLY A 484 -21.21 3.96 7.78
C GLY A 484 -21.22 4.23 6.28
N THR A 485 -20.37 5.15 5.83
CA THR A 485 -20.26 5.52 4.41
C THR A 485 -19.60 4.46 3.52
N LEU A 486 -19.16 3.34 4.11
CA LEU A 486 -18.45 2.28 3.40
C LEU A 486 -19.37 1.18 2.86
N ASP A 487 -20.64 1.20 3.25
CA ASP A 487 -21.72 0.30 2.82
C ASP A 487 -22.92 1.18 2.50
N LEU A 488 -23.21 1.40 1.22
CA LEU A 488 -24.14 2.49 0.83
C LEU A 488 -25.59 2.09 1.02
N TRP A 489 -25.90 0.82 0.75
CA TRP A 489 -27.25 0.30 0.74
C TRP A 489 -27.33 -1.00 1.51
N HIS A 490 -28.52 -1.30 2.04
CA HIS A 490 -28.75 -2.58 2.69
C HIS A 490 -28.69 -3.73 1.69
N GLY A 491 -27.72 -4.64 1.88
CA GLY A 491 -27.51 -5.77 1.00
C GLY A 491 -26.61 -5.43 -0.19
N HIS A 492 -25.81 -6.39 -0.65
CA HIS A 492 -24.95 -6.19 -1.82
C HIS A 492 -25.70 -6.35 -3.14
N SER A 493 -25.58 -5.36 -4.02
CA SER A 493 -26.20 -5.36 -5.36
C SER A 493 -25.17 -5.18 -6.47
N PHE A 494 -25.57 -5.46 -7.72
CA PHE A 494 -24.71 -5.20 -8.88
C PHE A 494 -24.31 -3.71 -8.98
N ALA A 495 -25.24 -2.80 -8.67
CA ALA A 495 -24.99 -1.36 -8.69
C ALA A 495 -23.95 -0.96 -7.64
N GLU A 496 -24.04 -1.52 -6.44
CA GLU A 496 -23.04 -1.32 -5.39
C GLU A 496 -21.68 -1.92 -5.76
N GLY A 497 -21.68 -3.11 -6.38
CA GLY A 497 -20.46 -3.69 -6.96
C GLY A 497 -19.77 -2.75 -7.95
N LEU A 498 -20.54 -2.05 -8.80
CA LEU A 498 -20.00 -1.08 -9.76
C LEU A 498 -19.45 0.18 -9.08
N ILE A 499 -20.12 0.65 -8.02
CA ILE A 499 -19.64 1.76 -7.18
C ILE A 499 -18.34 1.37 -6.47
N ASN A 500 -18.29 0.18 -5.87
CA ASN A 500 -17.11 -0.39 -5.22
C ASN A 500 -15.94 -0.54 -6.19
N LEU A 501 -16.20 -0.99 -7.41
CA LEU A 501 -15.20 -1.08 -8.48
C LEU A 501 -14.68 0.31 -8.86
N THR A 502 -15.56 1.29 -9.06
CA THR A 502 -15.18 2.66 -9.41
C THR A 502 -14.38 3.32 -8.30
N ASN A 503 -14.78 3.13 -7.05
CA ASN A 503 -14.06 3.60 -5.87
C ASN A 503 -12.69 2.91 -5.72
N GLY A 504 -12.61 1.60 -5.95
CA GLY A 504 -11.36 0.85 -5.95
C GLY A 504 -10.40 1.32 -7.04
N LEU A 505 -10.90 1.61 -8.25
CA LEU A 505 -10.11 2.19 -9.34
C LEU A 505 -9.61 3.59 -9.00
N GLY A 506 -10.44 4.43 -8.38
CA GLY A 506 -10.02 5.75 -7.92
C GLY A 506 -8.92 5.68 -6.87
N SER A 507 -9.10 4.79 -5.88
CA SER A 507 -8.09 4.52 -4.86
C SER A 507 -6.79 3.97 -5.46
N LEU A 508 -6.87 3.06 -6.43
CA LEU A 508 -5.71 2.52 -7.14
C LEU A 508 -4.99 3.61 -7.95
N ASN A 509 -5.74 4.48 -8.62
CA ASN A 509 -5.20 5.57 -9.41
C ASN A 509 -4.44 6.58 -8.54
N PHE A 510 -4.92 6.84 -7.33
CA PHE A 510 -4.20 7.68 -6.39
C PHE A 510 -2.98 6.96 -5.79
N GLU A 511 -3.15 5.77 -5.22
CA GLU A 511 -2.15 5.16 -4.32
C GLU A 511 -1.06 4.33 -5.01
N LEU A 512 -1.31 3.74 -6.19
CA LEU A 512 -0.39 2.75 -6.77
C LEU A 512 1.03 3.33 -6.95
N PHE A 513 1.15 4.55 -7.48
CA PHE A 513 2.43 5.26 -7.61
C PHE A 513 2.39 6.70 -7.07
N GLY A 514 1.23 7.25 -6.71
CA GLY A 514 1.13 8.61 -6.16
C GLY A 514 1.49 9.72 -7.14
N TRP A 515 1.27 9.53 -8.43
CA TRP A 515 1.64 10.50 -9.46
C TRP A 515 0.52 11.53 -9.68
N THR A 516 0.90 12.78 -9.95
CA THR A 516 -0.05 13.89 -10.23
C THR A 516 -0.98 13.61 -11.41
N CYS A 517 -0.51 12.87 -12.41
CA CYS A 517 -1.28 12.48 -13.59
C CYS A 517 -2.11 11.20 -13.43
N GLY A 518 -2.15 10.63 -12.22
CA GLY A 518 -2.79 9.35 -11.94
C GLY A 518 -1.88 8.16 -12.21
N SER A 519 -1.85 7.21 -11.27
CA SER A 519 -1.00 6.03 -11.30
C SER A 519 -1.40 5.01 -12.38
N LEU A 520 -2.65 5.05 -12.84
CA LEU A 520 -3.14 4.14 -13.90
C LEU A 520 -2.65 4.52 -15.29
N ILE A 521 -1.99 5.67 -15.47
CA ILE A 521 -1.53 6.16 -16.78
C ILE A 521 -0.74 5.11 -17.56
N LEU A 522 0.16 4.37 -16.91
CA LEU A 522 0.95 3.33 -17.58
C LEU A 522 0.13 2.08 -17.91
N ILE A 523 -0.87 1.73 -17.10
CA ILE A 523 -1.79 0.62 -17.41
C ILE A 523 -2.67 1.01 -18.61
N TRP A 524 -3.13 2.26 -18.68
CA TRP A 524 -3.84 2.79 -19.85
C TRP A 524 -2.96 2.77 -21.10
N CYS A 525 -1.69 3.16 -20.98
CA CYS A 525 -0.70 3.01 -22.06
C CYS A 525 -0.57 1.56 -22.54
N TYR A 526 -0.58 0.59 -21.62
CA TYR A 526 -0.55 -0.83 -21.97
C TYR A 526 -1.78 -1.22 -22.79
N LEU A 527 -2.99 -0.90 -22.31
CA LEU A 527 -4.23 -1.25 -23.00
C LEU A 527 -4.36 -0.60 -24.38
N LEU A 528 -3.87 0.64 -24.54
CA LEU A 528 -4.01 1.40 -25.77
C LEU A 528 -2.90 1.10 -26.80
N TRP A 529 -1.67 0.85 -26.36
CA TRP A 529 -0.50 0.92 -27.24
C TRP A 529 0.47 -0.26 -27.15
N ALA A 530 0.52 -0.99 -26.03
CA ALA A 530 1.45 -2.10 -25.92
C ALA A 530 1.04 -3.26 -26.83
N ARG A 531 2.04 -4.08 -27.19
CA ARG A 531 1.83 -5.36 -27.86
C ARG A 531 1.98 -6.46 -26.80
N PRO A 532 0.87 -6.97 -26.23
CA PRO A 532 0.94 -7.79 -25.04
C PRO A 532 1.65 -9.11 -25.31
N GLN A 533 2.71 -9.37 -24.55
CA GLN A 533 3.40 -10.66 -24.57
C GLN A 533 2.62 -11.69 -23.72
N ARG A 534 2.98 -12.97 -23.86
CA ARG A 534 2.31 -14.04 -23.07
C ARG A 534 2.35 -13.76 -21.56
N PRO A 535 3.48 -13.36 -20.95
CA PRO A 535 3.52 -13.05 -19.52
C PRO A 535 2.61 -11.88 -19.13
N ASP A 536 2.56 -10.82 -19.95
CA ASP A 536 1.72 -9.64 -19.70
C ASP A 536 0.23 -10.02 -19.64
N ARG A 537 -0.22 -10.91 -20.54
CA ARG A 537 -1.60 -11.43 -20.53
C ARG A 537 -1.92 -12.25 -19.29
N LEU A 538 -0.95 -13.02 -18.78
CA LEU A 538 -1.14 -13.75 -17.53
C LEU A 538 -1.26 -12.80 -16.34
N MET A 539 -0.46 -11.73 -16.30
CA MET A 539 -0.61 -10.69 -15.28
C MET A 539 -1.93 -9.95 -15.39
N LEU A 540 -2.42 -9.67 -16.62
CA LEU A 540 -3.75 -9.12 -16.83
C LEU A 540 -4.85 -10.05 -16.29
N ILE A 541 -4.73 -11.37 -16.52
CA ILE A 541 -5.67 -12.35 -15.96
C ILE A 541 -5.64 -12.34 -14.43
N VAL A 542 -4.46 -12.30 -13.81
CA VAL A 542 -4.33 -12.19 -12.34
C VAL A 542 -5.04 -10.93 -11.84
N ALA A 543 -4.73 -9.77 -12.42
CA ALA A 543 -5.35 -8.50 -12.03
C ALA A 543 -6.87 -8.53 -12.20
N ALA A 544 -7.36 -8.97 -13.35
CA ALA A 544 -8.79 -9.06 -13.64
C ALA A 544 -9.50 -10.06 -12.72
N SER A 545 -8.86 -11.18 -12.36
CA SER A 545 -9.46 -12.18 -11.47
C SER A 545 -9.57 -11.68 -10.04
N VAL A 546 -8.54 -11.00 -9.53
CA VAL A 546 -8.58 -10.39 -8.18
C VAL A 546 -9.66 -9.31 -8.12
N VAL A 547 -9.68 -8.38 -9.09
CA VAL A 547 -10.68 -7.30 -9.14
C VAL A 547 -12.09 -7.87 -9.32
N GLY A 548 -12.26 -8.81 -10.25
CA GLY A 548 -13.54 -9.43 -10.57
C GLY A 548 -14.12 -10.26 -9.42
N LEU A 549 -13.28 -10.92 -8.62
CA LEU A 549 -13.74 -11.66 -7.44
C LEU A 549 -14.28 -10.72 -6.35
N HIS A 550 -13.58 -9.59 -6.12
CA HIS A 550 -14.00 -8.61 -5.11
C HIS A 550 -15.19 -7.75 -5.56
N PHE A 551 -15.55 -7.74 -6.84
CA PHE A 551 -16.82 -7.17 -7.31
C PHE A 551 -18.03 -7.83 -6.63
N PHE A 552 -17.93 -9.12 -6.31
CA PHE A 552 -18.98 -9.88 -5.61
C PHE A 552 -18.87 -9.78 -4.08
N TYR A 553 -17.96 -8.96 -3.54
CA TYR A 553 -17.87 -8.70 -2.11
C TYR A 553 -18.46 -7.33 -1.80
N TRP A 554 -19.25 -7.25 -0.75
CA TRP A 554 -19.98 -6.03 -0.36
C TRP A 554 -19.06 -4.87 0.01
N PHE A 555 -17.83 -5.17 0.46
CA PHE A 555 -16.90 -4.17 0.97
C PHE A 555 -15.66 -3.95 0.08
N THR A 556 -15.33 -2.70 -0.23
CA THR A 556 -14.20 -2.33 -1.12
C THR A 556 -12.89 -1.96 -0.38
N ALA A 557 -12.95 -1.77 0.94
CA ALA A 557 -11.79 -1.61 1.83
C ALA A 557 -10.77 -0.50 1.45
N THR A 558 -11.21 0.58 0.78
CA THR A 558 -10.34 1.68 0.31
C THR A 558 -10.05 2.77 1.37
N PHE A 559 -10.65 2.66 2.55
CA PHE A 559 -10.63 3.69 3.58
C PHE A 559 -9.32 3.78 4.36
N TYR A 560 -8.37 2.86 4.17
CA TYR A 560 -7.10 2.85 4.91
C TYR A 560 -5.88 3.10 4.02
N ILE A 561 -5.39 2.07 3.31
CA ILE A 561 -4.19 2.14 2.45
C ILE A 561 -4.51 1.49 1.10
N GLY A 562 -4.87 2.32 0.12
CA GLY A 562 -5.29 1.87 -1.21
C GLY A 562 -6.47 0.88 -1.18
N PRO A 563 -6.80 0.26 -2.33
CA PRO A 563 -7.82 -0.79 -2.40
C PRO A 563 -7.25 -2.10 -1.87
N ARG A 564 -7.08 -2.22 -0.56
CA ARG A 564 -6.26 -3.26 0.09
C ARG A 564 -6.67 -4.71 -0.25
N TYR A 565 -7.95 -4.95 -0.57
CA TYR A 565 -8.41 -6.24 -1.06
C TYR A 565 -7.91 -6.61 -2.46
N TRP A 566 -7.50 -5.64 -3.26
CA TRP A 566 -6.87 -5.88 -4.56
C TRP A 566 -5.35 -6.04 -4.46
N PHE A 567 -4.77 -6.01 -3.26
CA PHE A 567 -3.32 -6.04 -3.08
C PHE A 567 -2.67 -7.33 -3.61
N GLY A 568 -3.39 -8.45 -3.64
CA GLY A 568 -2.94 -9.68 -4.30
C GLY A 568 -2.60 -9.50 -5.80
N ALA A 569 -3.13 -8.45 -6.44
CA ALA A 569 -2.80 -8.06 -7.82
C ALA A 569 -1.74 -6.95 -7.93
N PHE A 570 -1.16 -6.48 -6.82
CA PHE A 570 -0.18 -5.39 -6.80
C PHE A 570 0.94 -5.60 -7.83
N PHE A 571 1.60 -6.77 -7.80
CA PHE A 571 2.69 -7.07 -8.73
C PHE A 571 2.21 -7.12 -10.18
N ALA A 572 1.00 -7.62 -10.43
CA ALA A 572 0.42 -7.62 -11.76
C ALA A 572 0.23 -6.19 -12.29
N PHE A 573 -0.28 -5.26 -11.46
CA PHE A 573 -0.41 -3.85 -11.84
C PHE A 573 0.94 -3.19 -12.14
N VAL A 574 1.98 -3.50 -11.37
CA VAL A 574 3.35 -3.02 -11.65
C VAL A 574 3.84 -3.54 -13.00
N ILE A 575 3.68 -4.84 -13.28
CA ILE A 575 4.13 -5.41 -14.55
C ILE A 575 3.35 -4.85 -15.74
N LEU A 576 2.03 -4.67 -15.62
CA LEU A 576 1.23 -4.04 -16.67
C LEU A 576 1.68 -2.59 -16.91
N SER A 577 2.11 -1.88 -15.86
CA SER A 577 2.71 -0.55 -15.97
C SER A 577 4.06 -0.57 -16.69
N VAL A 578 4.91 -1.56 -16.39
CA VAL A 578 6.19 -1.78 -17.12
C VAL A 578 5.91 -2.06 -18.60
N ALA A 579 4.95 -2.94 -18.91
CA ALA A 579 4.56 -3.26 -20.28
C ALA A 579 4.00 -2.02 -21.02
N GLY A 580 3.26 -1.17 -20.32
CA GLY A 580 2.77 0.10 -20.85
C GLY A 580 3.88 1.10 -21.16
N ALA A 581 4.85 1.25 -20.26
CA ALA A 581 6.04 2.07 -20.50
C ALA A 581 6.84 1.54 -21.71
N SER A 582 7.05 0.23 -21.81
CA SER A 582 7.65 -0.40 -22.99
C SER A 582 6.87 -0.12 -24.27
N GLY A 583 5.53 -0.23 -24.24
CA GLY A 583 4.68 0.08 -25.38
C GLY A 583 4.84 1.52 -25.88
N VAL A 584 4.90 2.50 -24.98
CA VAL A 584 5.15 3.91 -25.32
C VAL A 584 6.54 4.11 -25.93
N ILE A 585 7.56 3.49 -25.33
CA ILE A 585 8.95 3.55 -25.83
C ILE A 585 9.04 3.00 -27.25
N ASP A 586 8.50 1.79 -27.48
CA ASP A 586 8.56 1.12 -28.79
C ASP A 586 7.88 1.94 -29.88
N ARG A 587 6.74 2.57 -29.58
CA ARG A 587 6.03 3.46 -30.52
C ARG A 587 6.82 4.71 -30.86
N LEU A 588 7.39 5.37 -29.86
CA LEU A 588 8.22 6.56 -30.08
C LEU A 588 9.48 6.21 -30.89
N GLN A 589 10.14 5.09 -30.59
CA GLN A 589 11.30 4.65 -31.36
C GLN A 589 10.92 4.32 -32.82
N GLY A 590 9.78 3.64 -33.03
CA GLY A 590 9.24 3.38 -34.36
C GLY A 590 8.89 4.65 -35.15
N ALA A 591 8.56 5.74 -34.46
CA ALA A 591 8.30 7.06 -35.05
C ALA A 591 9.57 7.91 -35.26
N GLY A 592 10.77 7.35 -35.01
CA GLY A 592 12.06 8.00 -35.22
C GLY A 592 12.63 8.77 -34.02
N PHE A 593 12.04 8.63 -32.82
CA PHE A 593 12.58 9.24 -31.59
C PHE A 593 13.63 8.31 -30.95
N ALA A 594 14.87 8.36 -31.44
CA ALA A 594 15.95 7.43 -31.06
C ALA A 594 16.22 7.35 -29.53
N VAL A 595 16.10 8.46 -28.80
CA VAL A 595 16.36 8.54 -27.35
C VAL A 595 15.11 8.36 -26.49
N ALA A 596 14.00 7.86 -27.03
CA ALA A 596 12.72 7.73 -26.32
C ALA A 596 12.83 6.92 -25.01
N ARG A 597 13.57 5.81 -25.02
CA ARG A 597 13.80 4.99 -23.82
C ARG A 597 14.36 5.82 -22.67
N HIS A 598 15.41 6.59 -22.91
CA HIS A 598 16.03 7.42 -21.88
C HIS A 598 15.04 8.45 -21.34
N ARG A 599 14.32 9.14 -22.23
CA ARG A 599 13.35 10.16 -21.85
C ARG A 599 12.23 9.60 -20.95
N ILE A 600 11.64 8.48 -21.35
CA ILE A 600 10.54 7.85 -20.61
C ILE A 600 11.02 7.29 -19.28
N VAL A 601 12.15 6.59 -19.24
CA VAL A 601 12.68 6.04 -17.98
C VAL A 601 13.07 7.15 -17.01
N THR A 602 13.74 8.21 -17.47
CA THR A 602 14.08 9.36 -16.61
C THR A 602 12.83 10.06 -16.08
N ALA A 603 11.79 10.23 -16.90
CA ALA A 603 10.52 10.80 -16.45
C ALA A 603 9.84 9.90 -15.40
N ILE A 604 9.86 8.57 -15.57
CA ILE A 604 9.36 7.62 -14.56
C ILE A 604 10.15 7.75 -13.26
N VAL A 605 11.49 7.85 -13.31
CA VAL A 605 12.32 8.08 -12.10
C VAL A 605 11.90 9.37 -11.39
N ILE A 606 11.70 10.47 -12.12
CA ILE A 606 11.22 11.74 -11.55
C ILE A 606 9.84 11.57 -10.91
N CYS A 607 8.92 10.87 -11.56
CA CYS A 607 7.58 10.61 -11.00
C CYS A 607 7.64 9.68 -9.77
N CYS A 608 8.53 8.69 -9.75
CA CYS A 608 8.80 7.85 -8.58
C CYS A 608 9.35 8.66 -7.41
N LEU A 609 10.27 9.60 -7.66
CA LEU A 609 10.76 10.52 -6.63
C LEU A 609 9.61 11.40 -6.10
N PHE A 610 8.76 11.92 -6.98
CA PHE A 610 7.57 12.67 -6.58
C PHE A 610 6.64 11.84 -5.68
N GLY A 611 6.24 10.63 -6.11
CA GLY A 611 5.31 9.79 -5.35
C GLY A 611 5.89 9.32 -4.01
N GLY A 612 7.16 8.89 -4.01
CA GLY A 612 7.86 8.43 -2.81
C GLY A 612 8.15 9.54 -1.80
N ILE A 613 8.37 10.78 -2.24
CA ILE A 613 8.66 11.92 -1.35
C ILE A 613 7.39 12.70 -1.04
N VAL A 614 6.74 13.28 -2.05
CA VAL A 614 5.63 14.21 -1.87
C VAL A 614 4.36 13.47 -1.42
N THR A 615 3.87 12.52 -2.23
CA THR A 615 2.60 11.85 -1.93
C THR A 615 2.66 10.99 -0.68
N THR A 616 3.76 10.25 -0.48
CA THR A 616 3.92 9.36 0.69
C THR A 616 4.06 10.16 1.97
N SER A 617 4.82 11.26 1.98
CA SER A 617 4.94 12.10 3.17
C SER A 617 3.65 12.85 3.51
N TRP A 618 2.91 13.31 2.50
CA TRP A 618 1.57 13.88 2.70
C TRP A 618 0.62 12.86 3.34
N ARG A 619 0.58 11.62 2.83
CA ARG A 619 -0.21 10.55 3.44
C ARG A 619 0.22 10.23 4.87
N GLY A 620 1.52 10.19 5.13
CA GLY A 620 2.07 10.01 6.48
C GLY A 620 1.63 11.11 7.44
N GLY A 621 1.78 12.36 7.00
CA GLY A 621 1.47 13.56 7.77
C GLY A 621 -0.01 13.73 8.08
N GLU A 622 -0.85 13.62 7.05
CA GLU A 622 -2.25 14.02 7.13
C GLU A 622 -3.20 12.88 7.46
N ARG A 623 -2.89 11.65 7.04
CA ARG A 623 -3.82 10.51 7.16
C ARG A 623 -3.38 9.53 8.23
N TYR A 624 -2.17 8.99 8.12
CA TYR A 624 -1.72 7.92 9.01
C TYR A 624 -1.49 8.43 10.43
N SER A 625 -0.79 9.56 10.57
CA SER A 625 -0.61 10.24 11.86
C SER A 625 -1.96 10.56 12.51
N THR A 626 -2.86 11.23 11.80
CA THR A 626 -4.18 11.62 12.35
C THR A 626 -4.95 10.42 12.90
N ARG A 627 -4.94 9.28 12.20
CA ARG A 627 -5.61 8.06 12.69
C ARG A 627 -4.94 7.41 13.89
N ALA A 628 -3.62 7.56 14.04
CA ALA A 628 -2.92 7.12 15.24
C ALA A 628 -3.22 8.02 16.46
N GLY A 629 -3.98 9.11 16.31
CA GLY A 629 -4.25 10.12 17.35
C GLY A 629 -4.70 9.56 18.71
N LEU A 630 -5.77 8.77 18.75
CA LEU A 630 -6.27 8.17 19.99
C LEU A 630 -5.27 7.17 20.59
N GLY A 631 -4.64 6.34 19.76
CA GLY A 631 -3.61 5.43 20.24
C GLY A 631 -2.40 6.16 20.81
N ARG A 632 -2.00 7.30 20.24
CA ARG A 632 -0.93 8.16 20.77
C ARG A 632 -1.29 8.82 22.06
N LEU A 633 -2.53 9.30 22.17
CA LEU A 633 -3.06 9.83 23.42
C LEU A 633 -2.96 8.78 24.53
N ILE A 634 -3.35 7.53 24.25
CA ILE A 634 -3.19 6.41 25.19
C ILE A 634 -1.71 6.09 25.43
N ALA A 635 -0.85 6.10 24.41
CA ALA A 635 0.58 5.84 24.55
C ALA A 635 1.27 6.87 25.47
N ALA A 636 0.89 8.14 25.31
CA ALA A 636 1.39 9.29 26.07
C ALA A 636 0.69 9.50 27.42
N TYR A 637 -0.42 8.80 27.69
CA TYR A 637 -1.14 8.90 28.94
C TYR A 637 -0.23 8.51 30.11
N GLN A 638 0.19 9.53 30.87
CA GLN A 638 0.84 9.36 32.14
C GLN A 638 -0.24 9.17 33.18
N MET A 639 -0.20 8.03 33.87
CA MET A 639 -1.07 7.84 35.03
C MET A 639 -0.80 8.98 36.02
N PRO A 640 -1.83 9.53 36.67
CA PRO A 640 -1.62 10.46 37.78
C PRO A 640 -0.59 9.86 38.74
N GLU A 641 0.30 10.66 39.33
CA GLU A 641 1.26 10.21 40.35
C GLU A 641 0.48 9.51 41.47
N ALA A 642 0.29 8.20 41.34
CA ALA A 642 -0.27 7.33 42.34
C ALA A 642 0.94 6.87 43.16
N PRO A 643 1.08 7.27 44.44
CA PRO A 643 2.26 6.99 45.24
C PRO A 643 2.60 5.49 45.37
N GLU A 644 1.68 4.59 45.02
CA GLU A 644 1.86 3.14 45.10
C GLU A 644 1.17 2.42 43.92
N ILE A 645 1.77 2.45 42.72
CA ILE A 645 1.54 1.34 41.78
C ILE A 645 2.33 0.15 42.35
N GLY A 646 1.61 -0.78 42.98
CA GLY A 646 2.21 -1.99 43.52
C GLY A 646 2.87 -2.85 42.44
N PRO A 647 3.63 -3.89 42.84
CA PRO A 647 4.32 -4.78 41.90
C PRO A 647 3.36 -5.51 40.95
N GLU A 648 2.08 -5.60 41.30
CA GLU A 648 1.02 -6.23 40.50
C GLU A 648 0.49 -5.35 39.36
N GLY A 649 0.83 -4.06 39.35
CA GLY A 649 0.43 -3.10 38.32
C GLY A 649 -0.90 -2.39 38.62
N ALA A 650 -1.49 -1.79 37.58
CA ALA A 650 -2.70 -0.97 37.70
C ALA A 650 -3.83 -1.45 36.76
N ILE A 651 -5.06 -1.09 37.10
CA ILE A 651 -6.24 -1.20 36.23
C ILE A 651 -6.67 0.23 35.87
N VAL A 652 -6.56 0.59 34.60
CA VAL A 652 -6.95 1.90 34.08
C VAL A 652 -8.34 1.80 33.46
N PHE A 653 -9.31 2.46 34.08
CA PHE A 653 -10.67 2.59 33.57
C PHE A 653 -10.76 3.78 32.61
N LEU A 654 -11.11 3.49 31.35
CA LEU A 654 -11.20 4.44 30.25
C LEU A 654 -12.65 4.88 30.05
N PRO A 655 -12.92 6.19 29.90
CA PRO A 655 -14.28 6.72 30.02
C PRO A 655 -15.24 6.42 28.86
N CYS A 656 -14.75 5.93 27.72
CA CYS A 656 -15.55 5.62 26.53
C CYS A 656 -14.92 4.49 25.70
N GLN A 657 -15.71 3.92 24.79
CA GLN A 657 -15.36 2.74 24.00
C GLN A 657 -14.17 3.01 23.07
N GLU A 658 -14.11 4.17 22.42
CA GLU A 658 -13.06 4.51 21.45
C GLU A 658 -11.68 4.54 22.10
N LEU A 659 -11.60 5.04 23.34
CA LEU A 659 -10.36 5.03 24.12
C LEU A 659 -10.01 3.61 24.57
N ALA A 660 -10.99 2.81 24.99
CA ALA A 660 -10.77 1.40 25.37
C ALA A 660 -10.26 0.58 24.18
N GLU A 661 -10.84 0.78 23.00
CA GLU A 661 -10.40 0.16 21.75
C GLU A 661 -8.98 0.61 21.36
N ALA A 662 -8.69 1.92 21.43
CA ALA A 662 -7.37 2.46 21.18
C ALA A 662 -6.31 1.94 22.16
N ALA A 663 -6.71 1.54 23.37
CA ALA A 663 -5.81 0.98 24.38
C ALA A 663 -5.63 -0.54 24.31
N MET A 664 -6.51 -1.25 23.58
CA MET A 664 -6.54 -2.72 23.60
C MET A 664 -5.22 -3.36 23.17
N TYR A 665 -4.47 -2.74 22.25
CA TYR A 665 -3.16 -3.25 21.82
C TYR A 665 -2.09 -3.25 22.92
N ARG A 666 -2.31 -2.51 24.03
CA ARG A 666 -1.41 -2.47 25.19
C ARG A 666 -1.71 -3.56 26.22
N ASN A 667 -2.88 -4.21 26.12
CA ASN A 667 -3.25 -5.28 27.04
C ASN A 667 -2.45 -6.55 26.72
N ASP A 668 -1.87 -7.13 27.76
CA ASP A 668 -1.32 -8.49 27.69
C ASP A 668 -2.48 -9.49 27.58
N PRO A 669 -2.56 -10.35 26.54
CA PRO A 669 -3.61 -11.37 26.44
C PRO A 669 -3.71 -12.29 27.66
N TYR A 670 -2.62 -12.44 28.42
CA TYR A 670 -2.59 -13.28 29.62
C TYR A 670 -2.93 -12.52 30.91
N LEU A 671 -3.10 -11.19 30.85
CA LEU A 671 -3.34 -10.31 32.00
C LEU A 671 -2.36 -10.57 33.16
N ARG A 672 -1.07 -10.79 32.86
CA ARG A 672 -0.06 -11.19 33.85
C ARG A 672 0.21 -10.11 34.91
N PRO A 673 0.59 -10.50 36.13
CA PRO A 673 1.13 -9.60 37.16
C PRO A 673 2.16 -8.59 36.61
N GLY A 674 2.12 -7.35 37.10
CA GLY A 674 3.09 -6.31 36.78
C GLY A 674 2.90 -5.63 35.41
N ARG A 675 1.84 -5.97 34.67
CA ARG A 675 1.41 -5.27 33.44
C ARG A 675 0.19 -4.42 33.73
N THR A 676 0.02 -3.27 33.10
CA THR A 676 -1.23 -2.50 33.23
C THR A 676 -2.37 -3.16 32.46
N ILE A 677 -3.57 -3.18 33.05
CA ILE A 677 -4.81 -3.53 32.36
C ILE A 677 -5.54 -2.24 31.99
N TYR A 678 -5.88 -2.09 30.72
CA TYR A 678 -6.76 -1.03 30.23
C TYR A 678 -8.14 -1.63 29.96
N ALA A 679 -9.17 -1.03 30.55
CA ALA A 679 -10.53 -1.54 30.50
C ALA A 679 -11.53 -0.38 30.31
N LEU A 680 -12.65 -0.64 29.65
CA LEU A 680 -13.76 0.32 29.57
C LEU A 680 -14.34 0.55 30.98
N ASP A 681 -14.54 1.81 31.35
CA ASP A 681 -15.27 2.19 32.55
C ASP A 681 -16.76 1.88 32.39
N ARG A 682 -17.26 0.89 33.14
CA ARG A 682 -18.67 0.48 33.15
C ARG A 682 -19.43 1.05 34.35
N GLY A 683 -18.84 2.02 35.05
CA GLY A 683 -19.35 2.55 36.31
C GLY A 683 -19.04 1.63 37.49
N ALA A 684 -19.28 2.12 38.72
CA ALA A 684 -18.90 1.44 39.95
C ALA A 684 -19.35 -0.04 40.00
N ALA A 685 -20.64 -0.30 39.77
CA ALA A 685 -21.19 -1.65 39.76
C ALA A 685 -20.64 -2.53 38.62
N GLY A 686 -20.37 -1.96 37.45
CA GLY A 686 -19.80 -2.69 36.32
C GLY A 686 -18.32 -3.04 36.51
N ASN A 687 -17.60 -2.24 37.28
CA ASN A 687 -16.16 -2.40 37.53
C ASN A 687 -15.86 -3.34 38.71
N GLU A 688 -16.85 -3.64 39.57
CA GLU A 688 -16.69 -4.52 40.73
C GLU A 688 -16.14 -5.91 40.37
N ALA A 689 -16.61 -6.51 39.27
CA ALA A 689 -16.11 -7.82 38.83
C ALA A 689 -14.61 -7.77 38.48
N LEU A 690 -14.15 -6.67 37.86
CA LEU A 690 -12.75 -6.52 37.46
C LEU A 690 -11.85 -6.24 38.68
N LEU A 691 -12.32 -5.40 39.61
CA LEU A 691 -11.64 -5.14 40.88
C LEU A 691 -11.55 -6.40 41.75
N GLY A 692 -12.64 -7.19 41.81
CA GLY A 692 -12.67 -8.45 42.56
C GLY A 692 -11.78 -9.54 41.94
N ALA A 693 -11.63 -9.55 40.61
CA ALA A 693 -10.74 -10.48 39.92
C ALA A 693 -9.25 -10.14 40.08
N PHE A 694 -8.93 -8.87 40.32
CA PHE A 694 -7.56 -8.36 40.44
C PHE A 694 -7.40 -7.42 41.66
N PRO A 695 -7.60 -7.92 42.89
CA PRO A 695 -7.68 -7.09 44.09
C PRO A 695 -6.37 -6.37 44.44
N ASP A 696 -5.24 -6.92 44.03
CA ASP A 696 -3.91 -6.39 44.34
C ASP A 696 -3.44 -5.30 43.35
N ARG A 697 -4.26 -4.96 42.34
CA ARG A 697 -3.94 -3.94 41.35
C ARG A 697 -4.54 -2.60 41.72
N THR A 698 -3.76 -1.53 41.55
CA THR A 698 -4.21 -0.16 41.84
C THR A 698 -5.24 0.29 40.79
N PRO A 699 -6.48 0.63 41.18
CA PRO A 699 -7.46 1.16 40.24
C PRO A 699 -7.21 2.64 39.94
N VAL A 700 -7.27 3.00 38.67
CA VAL A 700 -7.05 4.37 38.18
C VAL A 700 -8.17 4.70 37.20
N VAL A 701 -8.89 5.79 37.45
CA VAL A 701 -9.91 6.29 36.51
C VAL A 701 -9.30 7.41 35.68
N ALA A 702 -9.25 7.24 34.35
CA ALA A 702 -8.65 8.20 33.42
C ALA A 702 -9.57 9.40 33.14
N THR A 703 -9.95 10.12 34.20
CA THR A 703 -10.90 11.25 34.14
C THR A 703 -10.41 12.39 33.23
N THR A 704 -9.10 12.58 33.11
CA THR A 704 -8.48 13.58 32.23
C THR A 704 -8.76 13.32 30.76
N LEU A 705 -8.98 12.05 30.36
CA LEU A 705 -9.25 11.67 28.98
C LEU A 705 -10.73 11.79 28.59
N ARG A 706 -11.63 12.12 29.53
CA ARG A 706 -13.08 12.20 29.25
C ARG A 706 -13.44 13.24 28.19
N ARG A 707 -12.61 14.28 28.01
CA ARG A 707 -12.81 15.32 26.99
C ARG A 707 -12.57 14.85 25.56
N GLU A 708 -11.93 13.69 25.40
CA GLU A 708 -11.56 13.11 24.10
C GLU A 708 -12.58 12.07 23.62
N CYS A 709 -13.59 11.78 24.44
CA CYS A 709 -14.71 10.94 24.07
C CYS A 709 -15.64 11.68 23.11
N SER A 710 -16.17 10.97 22.12
CA SER A 710 -17.25 11.50 21.29
C SER A 710 -18.48 11.77 22.18
N GLU A 711 -19.20 12.87 21.89
CA GLU A 711 -20.44 13.22 22.61
C GLU A 711 -21.61 12.29 22.28
#